data_AF-A0BNR5-F1
#
_entry.id   AF-A0BNR5-F1
#
_cell.length_a   1.000
_cell.length_b   1.000
_cell.length_c   1.000
_cell.angle_alpha   90.00
_cell.angle_beta   90.00
_cell.angle_gamma   90.00
#
_symmetry.space_group_name_H-M   'P 1'
#
loop_
_entity.id
_entity.type
_entity.pdbx_description
1 polymer ?
#
loop_
_entity_poly.entity_id
_entity_poly.type
_entity_poly.pdbx_seq_one_letter_code
_entity_poly.pdbx_strand_id
1 'polypeptide(L)'
;MQTLNGSNLNRFYYFQLIFQLSNKHNSLTAQFTIQFCLQQTQYQLFLDSMTSNVCGSSQYSLFQGANTLKCLNIKDFCGSYSQCLQVNDQIGAMGYGCCREDYLYPRAANIIVYILIIPIIGIGSLGALGGRIVNQALGGVVKRPFLEAVLNFNSGLSGNITACLMFGAQLVNQIIITFQKHPYHPQRPAVNYEVGMIYALAIPLSMQFGQELASYMPLLPVLTIQMMFFIVILPICLLYAKRQEVVEQELEEDYTDSHISMTTAFKGSIQDEAQAALVYKQFLDESHQILPLLPILIAIGSFAANEAVILSRTTLYQTSPYYPKRSSNQKLDPCDPWNFYMMIVLFAVNIFITGLTLLYFRYKEQIKDNVRYKLKERYFTPTRRFFKIYGAGCATGFIAGFLGMAAGLTMFVTMVQFGLVAASAGATANYGYFIVCLQVFVSFMVSDSGMPIGDQFFFYGIGILGVLIFTNLGYYYINKYKIGHILFYIDFAIVVLNIAGNIAWGVEQNHRQGFNSIVDINQSFYYQQYLLSFFRISMNQCLICFEDTEFSLNCQHYYCLKCLVNMIQVKLKALQLTSDDYKCPECKFKFSVEVFKNTEIYNDLIEYSLKHNCIENLNDDEMIVDCGHDDCNNKFIVSKNASKYCFHLEYSRCPVCKQIYCLNCRKPYESKCCQQAITGKCPRCKIKVFKEEGCNFLKCQSQYCKGQVYFCGICFLILKKEDHYSHFIDNNPYNACRIGKIKPNKQKCPGCLTLNPLQCQIIENLNQCYCKSNVCKESLYCLSCSKKIQKNEAHECKQCSIM
;
A
#
# COMPACT_ATOMS: atom_id res chain seq x y z
N MET A 1 -54.09 -12.23 -11.25
CA MET A 1 -53.70 -12.10 -12.67
C MET A 1 -52.29 -11.52 -12.73
N GLN A 2 -51.47 -12.06 -13.65
CA GLN A 2 -50.19 -11.54 -14.14
C GLN A 2 -49.17 -10.99 -13.12
N THR A 3 -48.24 -11.86 -12.76
CA THR A 3 -46.84 -11.49 -12.51
C THR A 3 -46.23 -10.81 -13.73
N LEU A 4 -45.48 -9.73 -13.51
CA LEU A 4 -44.51 -9.21 -14.48
C LEU A 4 -43.13 -9.15 -13.83
N ASN A 5 -42.25 -10.05 -14.29
CA ASN A 5 -40.82 -9.92 -14.07
C ASN A 5 -40.31 -8.68 -14.81
N GLY A 6 -39.55 -7.83 -14.11
CA GLY A 6 -39.02 -6.59 -14.65
C GLY A 6 -37.75 -6.19 -13.90
N SER A 7 -36.66 -6.89 -14.15
CA SER A 7 -35.34 -6.58 -13.61
C SER A 7 -34.86 -5.21 -14.10
N ASN A 8 -34.79 -4.21 -13.22
CA ASN A 8 -33.77 -3.15 -13.22
C ASN A 8 -34.02 -2.12 -12.11
N LEU A 9 -33.11 -2.01 -11.14
CA LEU A 9 -32.89 -0.75 -10.39
C LEU A 9 -31.53 -0.65 -9.67
N ASN A 10 -30.47 -1.20 -10.26
CA ASN A 10 -29.09 -0.78 -9.92
C ASN A 10 -28.81 0.60 -10.57
N ARG A 11 -29.51 1.64 -10.11
CA ARG A 11 -29.14 3.03 -10.41
C ARG A 11 -27.96 3.43 -9.55
N PHE A 12 -26.76 3.12 -10.03
CA PHE A 12 -25.55 3.81 -9.56
C PHE A 12 -25.61 5.25 -10.06
N TYR A 13 -25.86 6.19 -9.16
CA TYR A 13 -25.77 7.62 -9.46
C TYR A 13 -24.29 8.01 -9.58
N TYR A 14 -23.75 7.93 -10.79
CA TYR A 14 -22.47 8.56 -11.11
C TYR A 14 -22.67 10.07 -11.21
N PHE A 15 -22.16 10.80 -10.22
CA PHE A 15 -22.09 12.26 -10.26
C PHE A 15 -20.77 12.66 -10.95
N GLN A 16 -20.87 13.09 -12.21
CA GLN A 16 -19.71 13.44 -13.03
C GLN A 16 -19.26 14.89 -12.72
N LEU A 17 -17.95 15.07 -12.56
CA LEU A 17 -17.35 16.29 -12.01
C LEU A 17 -16.69 17.09 -13.15
N ILE A 18 -17.35 18.13 -13.65
CA ILE A 18 -16.82 19.01 -14.72
C ILE A 18 -16.43 20.36 -14.13
N PHE A 19 -15.15 20.72 -14.27
CA PHE A 19 -14.62 22.05 -13.96
C PHE A 19 -14.96 23.03 -15.11
N GLN A 20 -16.18 23.57 -15.13
CA GLN A 20 -16.51 24.71 -15.98
C GLN A 20 -16.48 26.02 -15.20
N LEU A 21 -15.40 26.80 -15.39
CA LEU A 21 -15.38 28.24 -15.10
C LEU A 21 -16.25 28.99 -16.13
N SER A 22 -17.57 28.85 -16.01
CA SER A 22 -18.51 29.63 -16.81
C SER A 22 -18.70 31.01 -16.19
N ASN A 23 -18.01 32.01 -16.76
CA ASN A 23 -18.11 33.40 -16.32
C ASN A 23 -19.41 34.05 -16.83
N LYS A 24 -20.55 33.75 -16.19
CA LYS A 24 -21.85 34.36 -16.51
C LYS A 24 -22.64 34.72 -15.24
N HIS A 25 -22.56 36.00 -14.88
CA HIS A 25 -23.33 36.71 -13.84
C HIS A 25 -23.15 36.29 -12.36
N ASN A 26 -22.23 36.99 -11.69
CA ASN A 26 -22.36 37.54 -10.32
C ASN A 26 -22.96 36.67 -9.18
N SER A 27 -22.63 35.38 -9.11
CA SER A 27 -22.59 34.68 -7.81
C SER A 27 -21.48 33.63 -7.81
N LEU A 28 -20.65 33.64 -6.77
CA LEU A 28 -19.46 32.79 -6.67
C LEU A 28 -19.63 31.80 -5.51
N THR A 29 -20.30 30.67 -5.80
CA THR A 29 -20.49 29.56 -4.85
C THR A 29 -19.56 28.41 -5.21
N ALA A 30 -18.52 28.20 -4.40
CA ALA A 30 -17.65 27.03 -4.50
C ALA A 30 -18.26 25.86 -3.70
N GLN A 31 -18.41 24.71 -4.35
CA GLN A 31 -18.76 23.45 -3.69
C GLN A 31 -17.60 22.46 -3.82
N PHE A 32 -17.12 21.97 -2.68
CA PHE A 32 -16.06 20.96 -2.60
C PHE A 32 -16.67 19.58 -2.38
N THR A 33 -16.22 18.59 -3.14
CA THR A 33 -16.52 17.17 -2.85
C THR A 33 -15.31 16.33 -3.24
N ILE A 34 -14.95 15.37 -2.37
CA ILE A 34 -13.77 14.53 -2.50
C ILE A 34 -14.22 13.07 -2.54
N GLN A 35 -13.70 12.28 -3.48
CA GLN A 35 -14.12 10.91 -3.75
C GLN A 35 -12.94 9.96 -3.49
N PHE A 36 -13.02 9.09 -2.48
CA PHE A 36 -11.83 8.36 -2.00
C PHE A 36 -11.88 6.82 -2.05
N CYS A 37 -13.04 6.17 -2.15
CA CYS A 37 -13.11 4.71 -2.00
C CYS A 37 -14.28 4.04 -2.74
N LEU A 38 -13.97 3.18 -3.72
CA LEU A 38 -14.93 2.24 -4.32
C LEU A 38 -14.38 0.80 -4.49
N GLN A 39 -13.17 0.52 -3.98
CA GLN A 39 -12.45 -0.74 -4.26
C GLN A 39 -11.86 -1.47 -3.03
N GLN A 40 -12.19 -1.03 -1.80
CA GLN A 40 -11.71 -1.66 -0.57
C GLN A 40 -12.52 -2.90 -0.16
N THR A 41 -13.81 -2.93 -0.51
CA THR A 41 -14.81 -3.88 0.02
C THR A 41 -14.51 -5.36 -0.29
N GLN A 42 -13.89 -5.67 -1.44
CA GLN A 42 -13.67 -7.06 -1.86
C GLN A 42 -12.53 -7.77 -1.10
N TYR A 43 -11.52 -7.05 -0.60
CA TYR A 43 -10.39 -7.67 0.10
C TYR A 43 -10.69 -7.91 1.60
N GLN A 44 -11.55 -7.08 2.20
CA GLN A 44 -11.95 -7.26 3.60
C GLN A 44 -12.72 -8.58 3.80
N LEU A 45 -13.57 -8.97 2.85
CA LEU A 45 -14.25 -10.27 2.84
C LEU A 45 -13.27 -11.46 2.82
N PHE A 46 -12.12 -11.32 2.16
CA PHE A 46 -11.07 -12.34 2.15
C PHE A 46 -10.36 -12.43 3.51
N LEU A 47 -9.98 -11.30 4.11
CA LEU A 47 -9.38 -11.26 5.45
C LEU A 47 -10.34 -11.76 6.54
N ASP A 48 -11.61 -11.36 6.49
CA ASP A 48 -12.64 -11.82 7.42
C ASP A 48 -12.80 -13.34 7.35
N SER A 49 -12.75 -13.95 6.15
CA SER A 49 -12.79 -15.41 6.00
C SER A 49 -11.60 -16.15 6.64
N MET A 50 -10.48 -15.47 6.86
CA MET A 50 -9.33 -16.03 7.60
C MET A 50 -9.44 -15.89 9.12
N THR A 51 -10.35 -15.06 9.66
CA THR A 51 -10.42 -14.79 11.11
C THR A 51 -11.03 -15.92 11.94
N SER A 52 -11.76 -16.84 11.31
CA SER A 52 -12.40 -18.00 11.95
C SER A 52 -11.49 -19.21 12.12
N ASN A 53 -10.22 -19.09 11.74
CA ASN A 53 -9.26 -20.19 11.70
C ASN A 53 -8.75 -20.53 13.10
N VAL A 54 -9.37 -21.51 13.75
CA VAL A 54 -9.00 -21.97 15.09
C VAL A 54 -7.88 -23.01 15.01
N CYS A 55 -6.88 -22.86 15.87
CA CYS A 55 -5.83 -23.87 16.06
C CYS A 55 -6.42 -25.15 16.65
N GLY A 56 -5.94 -26.32 16.25
CA GLY A 56 -6.47 -27.61 16.71
C GLY A 56 -6.35 -27.91 18.22
N SER A 57 -5.74 -27.01 19.01
CA SER A 57 -5.69 -27.06 20.46
C SER A 57 -6.18 -25.74 21.05
N SER A 58 -7.07 -25.80 22.04
CA SER A 58 -7.66 -24.64 22.70
C SER A 58 -6.67 -23.81 23.55
N GLN A 59 -5.45 -24.32 23.76
CA GLN A 59 -4.37 -23.59 24.46
C GLN A 59 -3.59 -22.64 23.55
N TYR A 60 -3.90 -22.63 22.25
CA TYR A 60 -3.18 -21.87 21.24
C TYR A 60 -4.14 -21.02 20.40
N SER A 61 -3.79 -19.75 20.23
CA SER A 61 -4.43 -18.81 19.31
C SER A 61 -3.63 -18.70 18.01
N LEU A 62 -4.31 -18.48 16.88
CA LEU A 62 -3.64 -18.36 15.57
C LEU A 62 -2.80 -17.08 15.55
N PHE A 63 -1.51 -17.19 15.22
CA PHE A 63 -0.66 -16.02 15.06
C PHE A 63 -1.07 -15.27 13.79
N GLN A 64 -1.62 -14.07 13.94
CA GLN A 64 -2.16 -13.27 12.83
C GLN A 64 -1.03 -12.81 11.88
N GLY A 65 -1.16 -13.16 10.60
CA GLY A 65 -0.32 -12.68 9.49
C GLY A 65 -0.46 -13.58 8.26
N ALA A 66 -0.52 -13.02 7.05
CA ALA A 66 -0.75 -13.82 5.83
C ALA A 66 0.31 -14.92 5.60
N ASN A 67 1.54 -14.69 6.06
CA ASN A 67 2.67 -15.62 5.94
C ASN A 67 2.70 -16.70 7.04
N THR A 68 1.79 -16.67 8.02
CA THR A 68 1.77 -17.66 9.12
C THR A 68 1.05 -18.94 8.73
N LEU A 69 0.22 -18.90 7.68
CA LEU A 69 -0.39 -20.04 7.02
C LEU A 69 0.63 -20.70 6.08
N LYS A 70 0.70 -22.03 6.08
CA LYS A 70 1.69 -22.89 5.39
C LYS A 70 3.07 -22.95 6.06
N CYS A 71 3.13 -23.04 7.39
CA CYS A 71 4.37 -23.41 8.07
C CYS A 71 4.81 -24.83 7.65
N LEU A 72 5.93 -24.93 6.92
CA LEU A 72 6.42 -26.18 6.31
C LEU A 72 7.25 -27.02 7.29
N ASN A 73 6.67 -27.38 8.45
CA ASN A 73 7.24 -28.30 9.46
C ASN A 73 8.64 -27.93 10.03
N ILE A 74 9.21 -26.79 9.63
CA ILE A 74 10.48 -26.25 10.11
C ILE A 74 10.20 -25.49 11.40
N LYS A 75 10.78 -25.98 12.51
CA LYS A 75 10.60 -25.40 13.87
C LYS A 75 11.03 -23.94 13.96
N ASP A 76 11.96 -23.51 13.12
CA ASP A 76 12.61 -22.21 13.22
C ASP A 76 11.75 -21.05 12.69
N PHE A 77 10.67 -21.33 11.94
CA PHE A 77 9.89 -20.28 11.25
C PHE A 77 8.87 -19.56 12.16
N CYS A 78 8.23 -20.27 13.10
CA CYS A 78 7.17 -19.69 13.93
C CYS A 78 7.67 -18.87 15.13
N GLY A 79 8.97 -18.98 15.47
CA GLY A 79 9.57 -18.37 16.67
C GLY A 79 9.37 -19.21 17.95
N SER A 80 10.11 -18.87 19.01
CA SER A 80 10.27 -19.68 20.24
C SER A 80 9.01 -19.92 21.09
N TYR A 81 7.94 -19.16 20.85
CA TYR A 81 6.67 -19.23 21.60
C TYR A 81 5.48 -19.68 20.75
N SER A 82 5.72 -20.13 19.51
CA SER A 82 4.68 -20.55 18.58
C SER A 82 5.04 -21.88 17.95
N GLN A 83 4.05 -22.76 17.84
CA GLN A 83 4.19 -24.08 17.23
C GLN A 83 3.47 -24.11 15.88
N CYS A 84 4.03 -24.83 14.91
CA CYS A 84 3.33 -25.12 13.67
C CYS A 84 2.27 -26.20 13.95
N LEU A 85 1.02 -25.79 14.15
CA LEU A 85 -0.10 -26.69 14.44
C LEU A 85 -1.06 -26.73 13.25
N GLN A 86 -1.89 -27.78 13.22
CA GLN A 86 -2.98 -27.85 12.27
C GLN A 86 -4.05 -26.79 12.62
N VAL A 87 -4.52 -26.11 11.58
CA VAL A 87 -5.53 -25.06 11.63
C VAL A 87 -6.71 -25.53 10.80
N ASN A 88 -7.90 -25.56 11.39
CA ASN A 88 -9.13 -25.87 10.66
C ASN A 88 -9.64 -24.60 9.97
N ASP A 89 -9.59 -24.61 8.65
CA ASP A 89 -10.34 -23.66 7.82
C ASP A 89 -11.84 -23.97 7.93
N GLN A 90 -12.71 -22.95 7.88
CA GLN A 90 -14.17 -23.15 7.78
C GLN A 90 -14.59 -23.97 6.55
N ILE A 91 -13.77 -23.96 5.50
CA ILE A 91 -13.98 -24.75 4.27
C ILE A 91 -13.62 -26.25 4.49
N GLY A 92 -13.12 -26.62 5.68
CA GLY A 92 -12.67 -27.98 6.00
C GLY A 92 -11.31 -28.34 5.41
N ALA A 93 -10.61 -27.37 4.82
CA ALA A 93 -9.24 -27.55 4.37
C ALA A 93 -8.29 -27.62 5.56
N MET A 94 -7.56 -28.73 5.69
CA MET A 94 -6.58 -28.92 6.76
C MET A 94 -5.28 -28.16 6.39
N GLY A 95 -5.13 -26.96 6.94
CA GLY A 95 -3.92 -26.16 6.84
C GLY A 95 -2.98 -26.36 8.02
N TYR A 96 -1.72 -25.95 7.88
CA TYR A 96 -0.79 -25.77 9.00
C TYR A 96 -0.51 -24.28 9.18
N GLY A 97 -0.56 -23.80 10.43
CA GLY A 97 -0.30 -22.41 10.77
C GLY A 97 0.51 -22.26 12.04
N CYS A 98 1.21 -21.13 12.16
CA CYS A 98 1.88 -20.79 13.41
C CYS A 98 0.83 -20.43 14.47
N CYS A 99 0.67 -21.31 15.45
CA CYS A 99 -0.24 -21.21 16.58
C CYS A 99 0.56 -20.89 17.84
N ARG A 100 0.13 -19.90 18.61
CA ARG A 100 0.87 -19.29 19.71
C ARG A 100 0.12 -19.53 21.02
N GLU A 101 0.82 -19.90 22.08
CA GLU A 101 0.19 -20.11 23.40
C GLU A 101 -0.44 -18.83 23.93
N ASP A 102 -1.57 -18.96 24.62
CA ASP A 102 -2.25 -17.82 25.24
C ASP A 102 -1.33 -17.00 26.15
N TYR A 103 -1.54 -15.69 26.17
CA TYR A 103 -0.64 -14.76 26.85
C TYR A 103 -0.59 -14.94 28.38
N LEU A 104 -1.61 -15.54 29.01
CA LEU A 104 -1.57 -15.90 30.44
C LEU A 104 -0.99 -17.29 30.71
N TYR A 105 -0.57 -18.04 29.68
CA TYR A 105 0.01 -19.37 29.89
C TYR A 105 1.31 -19.27 30.72
N PRO A 106 1.47 -20.07 31.81
CA PRO A 106 2.49 -19.84 32.84
C PRO A 106 3.88 -20.38 32.47
N ARG A 107 4.42 -19.96 31.32
CA ARG A 107 5.85 -20.16 31.00
C ARG A 107 6.73 -19.26 31.85
N ALA A 108 7.91 -19.76 32.25
CA ALA A 108 8.90 -19.00 32.99
C ALA A 108 9.26 -17.65 32.32
N ALA A 109 9.37 -17.62 30.99
CA ALA A 109 9.61 -16.37 30.24
C ALA A 109 8.47 -15.35 30.40
N ASN A 110 7.20 -15.77 30.28
CA ASN A 110 6.02 -14.91 30.47
C ASN A 110 6.00 -14.36 31.90
N ILE A 111 6.22 -15.23 32.90
CA ILE A 111 6.23 -14.86 34.32
C ILE A 111 7.36 -13.86 34.62
N ILE A 112 8.58 -14.10 34.14
CA ILE A 112 9.72 -13.19 34.30
C ILE A 112 9.41 -11.83 33.64
N VAL A 113 8.86 -11.83 32.43
CA VAL A 113 8.47 -10.59 31.73
C VAL A 113 7.38 -9.82 32.50
N TYR A 114 6.34 -10.49 33.00
CA TYR A 114 5.28 -9.81 33.77
C TYR A 114 5.77 -9.29 35.12
N ILE A 115 6.64 -10.02 35.82
CA ILE A 115 7.31 -9.54 37.04
C ILE A 115 8.18 -8.31 36.72
N LEU A 116 8.95 -8.33 35.63
CA LEU A 116 9.75 -7.17 35.20
C LEU A 116 8.86 -5.97 34.82
N ILE A 117 7.70 -6.17 34.20
CA ILE A 117 6.78 -5.09 33.78
C ILE A 117 6.28 -4.23 34.96
N ILE A 118 6.25 -4.75 36.19
CA ILE A 118 5.81 -4.02 37.39
C ILE A 118 6.73 -2.83 37.75
N PRO A 119 8.04 -3.01 38.09
CA PRO A 119 8.96 -1.89 38.35
C PRO A 119 9.07 -0.94 37.18
N ILE A 120 9.08 -1.49 35.97
CA ILE A 120 9.12 -0.77 34.71
C ILE A 120 8.00 0.28 34.58
N ILE A 121 6.76 -0.10 34.89
CA ILE A 121 5.59 0.79 34.84
C ILE A 121 5.64 1.80 35.99
N GLY A 122 5.97 1.32 37.19
CA GLY A 122 5.88 2.11 38.40
C GLY A 122 6.99 3.17 38.55
N ILE A 123 8.26 2.81 38.35
CA ILE A 123 9.34 3.82 38.23
C ILE A 123 8.97 4.79 37.10
N GLY A 124 8.33 4.27 36.06
CA GLY A 124 8.03 5.08 34.92
C GLY A 124 7.00 6.17 35.12
N SER A 125 5.96 5.91 35.90
CA SER A 125 4.90 6.88 36.16
C SER A 125 5.36 8.06 37.04
N LEU A 126 6.61 8.03 37.54
CA LEU A 126 7.28 9.17 38.19
C LEU A 126 7.61 10.28 37.20
N GLY A 127 8.04 9.91 36.00
CA GLY A 127 8.36 10.86 34.94
C GLY A 127 7.10 11.55 34.43
N ALA A 128 7.27 12.76 33.89
CA ALA A 128 6.20 13.44 33.15
C ALA A 128 5.81 12.68 31.87
N LEU A 129 6.60 11.68 31.48
CA LEU A 129 6.35 10.75 30.39
C LEU A 129 5.43 9.59 30.74
N GLY A 130 5.07 9.39 32.00
CA GLY A 130 4.20 8.29 32.41
C GLY A 130 4.76 6.90 32.10
N GLY A 131 6.10 6.71 32.02
CA GLY A 131 6.69 5.38 31.77
C GLY A 131 8.19 5.22 31.38
N ARG A 132 9.20 5.34 32.28
CA ARG A 132 10.14 4.25 32.78
C ARG A 132 11.42 4.79 33.43
N ILE A 133 12.27 3.93 34.05
CA ILE A 133 13.77 3.98 34.01
C ILE A 133 14.50 2.92 34.86
N VAL A 134 15.69 2.54 34.37
CA VAL A 134 16.88 1.89 34.98
C VAL A 134 16.65 1.01 36.23
N ASN A 135 17.05 -0.27 36.27
CA ASN A 135 17.84 -1.05 35.31
C ASN A 135 16.98 -2.11 34.62
N GLN A 136 17.21 -2.28 33.32
CA GLN A 136 16.43 -3.09 32.39
C GLN A 136 14.94 -2.69 32.27
N ALA A 137 14.60 -2.25 31.05
CA ALA A 137 13.29 -2.38 30.41
C ALA A 137 12.28 -1.17 30.44
N LEU A 138 10.94 -1.36 30.31
CA LEU A 138 10.12 -0.64 29.28
C LEU A 138 8.71 -0.11 29.61
N GLY A 139 8.57 1.20 29.85
CA GLY A 139 7.27 1.86 30.11
C GLY A 139 6.71 2.51 28.85
N GLY A 140 5.43 2.26 28.56
CA GLY A 140 4.65 2.72 27.38
C GLY A 140 5.25 2.33 26.02
N VAL A 141 6.35 3.00 25.73
CA VAL A 141 7.08 3.15 24.49
C VAL A 141 7.78 1.89 23.98
N VAL A 142 8.41 1.09 24.87
CA VAL A 142 8.97 -0.24 24.46
C VAL A 142 8.22 -1.40 25.13
N LYS A 143 7.05 -1.15 25.75
CA LYS A 143 6.13 -2.25 26.10
C LYS A 143 5.83 -3.04 24.84
N ARG A 144 5.40 -2.33 23.79
CA ARG A 144 5.08 -2.89 22.48
C ARG A 144 6.27 -3.65 21.85
N PRO A 145 7.41 -3.04 21.48
CA PRO A 145 8.55 -3.78 20.94
C PRO A 145 9.10 -4.93 21.80
N PHE A 146 8.90 -4.96 23.12
CA PHE A 146 9.36 -6.10 23.97
C PHE A 146 8.33 -7.21 24.13
N LEU A 147 7.04 -6.86 24.19
CA LEU A 147 5.95 -7.81 24.02
C LEU A 147 6.09 -8.51 22.66
N GLU A 148 6.46 -7.75 21.61
CA GLU A 148 6.71 -8.27 20.26
C GLU A 148 8.04 -9.03 20.14
N ALA A 149 9.15 -8.54 20.70
CA ALA A 149 10.46 -9.20 20.62
C ALA A 149 10.57 -10.40 21.57
N VAL A 150 10.55 -10.13 22.88
CA VAL A 150 10.84 -11.11 23.94
C VAL A 150 9.72 -12.13 24.12
N LEU A 151 8.46 -11.74 23.90
CA LEU A 151 7.31 -12.65 23.99
C LEU A 151 6.71 -13.04 22.64
N ASN A 152 7.21 -12.55 21.49
CA ASN A 152 6.66 -12.86 20.16
C ASN A 152 5.17 -12.52 19.98
N PHE A 153 4.63 -11.49 20.65
CA PHE A 153 3.23 -11.09 20.47
C PHE A 153 3.03 -10.39 19.11
N ASN A 154 1.84 -10.53 18.52
CA ASN A 154 1.46 -9.71 17.37
C ASN A 154 1.31 -8.25 17.81
N SER A 155 1.69 -7.32 16.94
CA SER A 155 1.70 -5.90 17.25
C SER A 155 0.35 -5.29 17.67
N GLY A 156 -0.78 -5.83 17.19
CA GLY A 156 -2.12 -5.44 17.63
C GLY A 156 -2.39 -5.86 19.07
N LEU A 157 -2.16 -7.14 19.40
CA LEU A 157 -2.28 -7.66 20.76
C LEU A 157 -1.31 -6.96 21.74
N SER A 158 -0.08 -6.69 21.31
CA SER A 158 0.89 -5.91 22.09
C SER A 158 0.42 -4.49 22.38
N GLY A 159 -0.25 -3.85 21.41
CA GLY A 159 -0.92 -2.56 21.60
C GLY A 159 -2.05 -2.64 22.64
N ASN A 160 -2.91 -3.66 22.53
CA ASN A 160 -4.03 -3.91 23.44
C ASN A 160 -3.55 -4.15 24.90
N ILE A 161 -2.57 -5.02 25.11
CA ILE A 161 -1.95 -5.25 26.42
C ILE A 161 -1.31 -3.94 26.95
N THR A 162 -0.62 -3.20 26.08
CA THR A 162 0.02 -1.93 26.43
C THR A 162 -0.99 -0.88 26.89
N ALA A 163 -2.15 -0.77 26.21
CA ALA A 163 -3.26 0.09 26.58
C ALA A 163 -3.79 -0.25 27.98
N CYS A 164 -4.07 -1.51 28.27
CA CYS A 164 -4.53 -1.95 29.59
C CYS A 164 -3.51 -1.58 30.69
N LEU A 165 -2.24 -1.93 30.48
CA LEU A 165 -1.14 -1.59 31.39
C LEU A 165 -0.93 -0.08 31.57
N MET A 166 -1.32 0.76 30.60
CA MET A 166 -1.20 2.22 30.66
C MET A 166 -2.37 2.85 31.40
N PHE A 167 -3.60 2.45 31.10
CA PHE A 167 -4.79 2.98 31.76
C PHE A 167 -4.78 2.69 33.28
N GLY A 168 -4.53 1.44 33.67
CA GLY A 168 -4.47 1.06 35.10
C GLY A 168 -3.38 1.81 35.87
N ALA A 169 -2.22 2.03 35.25
CA ALA A 169 -1.13 2.81 35.82
C ALA A 169 -1.51 4.30 35.97
N GLN A 170 -2.00 4.93 34.90
CA GLN A 170 -2.29 6.37 34.93
C GLN A 170 -3.50 6.73 35.77
N LEU A 171 -4.48 5.84 35.94
CA LEU A 171 -5.59 6.04 36.87
C LEU A 171 -5.09 6.22 38.31
N VAL A 172 -4.20 5.33 38.79
CA VAL A 172 -3.61 5.42 40.13
C VAL A 172 -2.65 6.60 40.24
N ASN A 173 -1.83 6.83 39.22
CA ASN A 173 -0.88 7.95 39.20
C ASN A 173 -1.62 9.29 39.30
N GLN A 174 -2.73 9.45 38.55
CA GLN A 174 -3.57 10.64 38.62
C GLN A 174 -4.18 10.84 40.00
N ILE A 175 -4.63 9.77 40.67
CA ILE A 175 -5.13 9.85 42.06
C ILE A 175 -4.00 10.34 42.99
N ILE A 176 -2.80 9.77 42.90
CA ILE A 176 -1.65 10.18 43.73
C ILE A 176 -1.29 11.66 43.48
N ILE A 177 -1.13 12.06 42.21
CA ILE A 177 -0.72 13.40 41.80
C ILE A 177 -1.77 14.46 42.17
N THR A 178 -3.07 14.12 42.13
CA THR A 178 -4.16 15.01 42.54
C THR A 178 -4.00 15.49 43.99
N PHE A 179 -3.47 14.66 44.89
CA PHE A 179 -3.21 15.03 46.29
C PHE A 179 -1.81 15.61 46.53
N GLN A 180 -0.96 15.73 45.51
CA GLN A 180 0.34 16.39 45.63
C GLN A 180 0.18 17.91 45.64
N LYS A 181 1.01 18.57 46.47
CA LYS A 181 1.03 20.01 46.65
C LYS A 181 2.07 20.66 45.74
N HIS A 182 1.82 21.89 45.30
CA HIS A 182 2.77 22.66 44.51
C HIS A 182 4.04 22.96 45.34
N PRO A 183 5.26 22.77 44.81
CA PRO A 183 6.51 22.82 45.59
C PRO A 183 6.73 24.15 46.31
N TYR A 184 6.45 25.27 45.63
CA TYR A 184 6.62 26.62 46.19
C TYR A 184 5.33 27.18 46.85
N HIS A 185 4.19 26.50 46.70
CA HIS A 185 2.90 27.01 47.17
C HIS A 185 2.10 25.87 47.81
N PRO A 186 2.37 25.49 49.08
CA PRO A 186 1.81 24.29 49.71
C PRO A 186 0.27 24.24 49.85
N GLN A 187 -0.41 25.35 49.54
CA GLN A 187 -1.87 25.47 49.51
C GLN A 187 -2.46 25.18 48.11
N ARG A 188 -1.65 25.11 47.05
CA ARG A 188 -2.08 24.80 45.69
C ARG A 188 -1.86 23.32 45.35
N PRO A 189 -2.69 22.71 44.49
CA PRO A 189 -2.38 21.41 43.89
C PRO A 189 -1.14 21.50 42.99
N ALA A 190 -0.43 20.39 42.81
CA ALA A 190 0.69 20.32 41.86
C ALA A 190 0.21 20.43 40.41
N VAL A 191 -0.98 19.91 40.09
CA VAL A 191 -1.60 19.99 38.75
C VAL A 191 -2.11 21.40 38.48
N ASN A 192 -1.64 22.02 37.39
CA ASN A 192 -2.23 23.25 36.88
C ASN A 192 -3.44 22.90 35.99
N TYR A 193 -4.61 22.79 36.60
CA TYR A 193 -5.84 22.40 35.91
C TYR A 193 -6.30 23.38 34.82
N GLU A 194 -5.96 24.69 34.89
CA GLU A 194 -6.26 25.63 33.80
C GLU A 194 -5.48 25.25 32.52
N VAL A 195 -4.19 24.97 32.64
CA VAL A 195 -3.37 24.50 31.51
C VAL A 195 -3.78 23.10 31.07
N GLY A 196 -3.98 22.17 32.02
CA GLY A 196 -4.41 20.80 31.74
C GLY A 196 -5.73 20.74 30.96
N MET A 197 -6.69 21.60 31.29
CA MET A 197 -7.95 21.74 30.54
C MET A 197 -7.71 22.23 29.10
N ILE A 198 -6.82 23.21 28.87
CA ILE A 198 -6.51 23.68 27.50
C ILE A 198 -5.91 22.56 26.65
N TYR A 199 -5.06 21.70 27.22
CA TYR A 199 -4.58 20.49 26.53
C TYR A 199 -5.72 19.49 26.27
N ALA A 200 -6.59 19.23 27.25
CA ALA A 200 -7.71 18.30 27.13
C ALA A 200 -8.75 18.71 26.06
N LEU A 201 -8.90 20.01 25.76
CA LEU A 201 -9.69 20.49 24.62
C LEU A 201 -9.05 20.07 23.28
N ALA A 202 -7.72 20.22 23.16
CA ALA A 202 -6.99 20.07 21.91
C ALA A 202 -6.59 18.62 21.56
N ILE A 203 -6.35 17.79 22.59
CA ILE A 203 -5.79 16.43 22.44
C ILE A 203 -6.73 15.49 21.64
N PRO A 204 -8.02 15.29 21.98
CA PRO A 204 -8.83 14.24 21.34
C PRO A 204 -8.99 14.42 19.83
N LEU A 205 -9.24 15.66 19.40
CA LEU A 205 -9.38 16.03 17.99
C LEU A 205 -8.10 15.76 17.18
N SER A 206 -6.96 16.21 17.71
CA SER A 206 -5.68 16.08 17.04
C SER A 206 -5.13 14.65 17.09
N MET A 207 -5.42 13.91 18.16
CA MET A 207 -5.10 12.48 18.30
C MET A 207 -5.86 11.63 17.28
N GLN A 208 -7.16 11.88 17.06
CA GLN A 208 -7.88 11.20 15.98
C GLN A 208 -7.22 11.46 14.64
N PHE A 209 -6.91 12.73 14.31
CA PHE A 209 -6.26 13.08 13.05
C PHE A 209 -4.87 12.41 12.88
N GLY A 210 -4.10 12.30 13.96
CA GLY A 210 -2.84 11.57 13.98
C GLY A 210 -3.02 10.06 13.73
N GLN A 211 -4.01 9.42 14.35
CA GLN A 211 -4.30 7.99 14.18
C GLN A 211 -4.75 7.66 12.75
N GLU A 212 -5.65 8.46 12.16
CA GLU A 212 -6.06 8.31 10.77
C GLU A 212 -4.82 8.40 9.85
N LEU A 213 -3.98 9.42 10.03
CA LEU A 213 -2.78 9.61 9.23
C LEU A 213 -1.76 8.48 9.39
N ALA A 214 -1.61 7.93 10.60
CA ALA A 214 -0.78 6.76 10.85
C ALA A 214 -1.31 5.51 10.12
N SER A 215 -2.63 5.33 10.04
CA SER A 215 -3.23 4.18 9.33
C SER A 215 -2.97 4.21 7.81
N TYR A 216 -2.75 5.39 7.23
CA TYR A 216 -2.37 5.54 5.82
C TYR A 216 -0.87 5.37 5.54
N MET A 217 -0.01 5.43 6.56
CA MET A 217 1.44 5.29 6.38
C MET A 217 1.93 3.85 6.61
N PRO A 218 2.85 3.35 5.77
CA PRO A 218 3.52 2.08 6.05
C PRO A 218 4.33 2.16 7.34
N LEU A 219 4.50 1.02 8.01
CA LEU A 219 5.09 0.95 9.35
C LEU A 219 6.54 1.47 9.39
N LEU A 220 7.35 1.24 8.35
CA LEU A 220 8.74 1.70 8.29
C LEU A 220 8.87 3.25 8.27
N PRO A 221 8.16 4.01 7.41
CA PRO A 221 8.03 5.46 7.54
C PRO A 221 7.64 5.95 8.93
N VAL A 222 6.62 5.36 9.57
CA VAL A 222 6.19 5.76 10.93
C VAL A 222 7.33 5.57 11.93
N LEU A 223 7.95 4.38 11.94
CA LEU A 223 9.12 4.08 12.78
C LEU A 223 10.31 5.00 12.47
N THR A 224 10.53 5.38 11.21
CA THR A 224 11.63 6.26 10.82
C THR A 224 11.39 7.69 11.32
N ILE A 225 10.19 8.23 11.13
CA ILE A 225 9.80 9.56 11.63
C ILE A 225 9.84 9.59 13.17
N GLN A 226 9.37 8.53 13.82
CA GLN A 226 9.46 8.31 15.26
C GLN A 226 10.91 8.37 15.76
N MET A 227 11.83 7.68 15.10
CA MET A 227 13.25 7.68 15.46
C MET A 227 13.90 9.05 15.24
N MET A 228 13.59 9.73 14.14
CA MET A 228 14.04 11.11 13.88
C MET A 228 13.50 12.09 14.93
N PHE A 229 12.23 11.97 15.31
CA PHE A 229 11.64 12.75 16.40
C PHE A 229 12.42 12.54 17.71
N PHE A 230 12.75 11.30 18.07
CA PHE A 230 13.52 11.02 19.28
C PHE A 230 14.96 11.55 19.22
N ILE A 231 15.62 11.49 18.06
CA ILE A 231 16.95 12.08 17.86
C ILE A 231 16.93 13.61 18.03
N VAL A 232 15.88 14.28 17.57
CA VAL A 232 15.73 15.75 17.67
C VAL A 232 15.33 16.20 19.07
N ILE A 233 14.40 15.52 19.73
CA ILE A 233 13.88 15.95 21.04
C ILE A 233 14.86 15.67 22.20
N LEU A 234 15.69 14.63 22.08
CA LEU A 234 16.63 14.19 23.11
C LEU A 234 17.65 15.26 23.55
N PRO A 235 18.36 15.98 22.64
CA PRO A 235 19.22 17.10 23.05
C PRO A 235 18.41 18.29 23.60
N ILE A 236 17.19 18.52 23.11
CA ILE A 236 16.30 19.57 23.62
C ILE A 236 15.95 19.29 25.09
N CYS A 237 15.63 18.05 25.45
CA CYS A 237 15.35 17.65 26.83
C CYS A 237 16.55 17.84 27.76
N LEU A 238 17.78 17.52 27.32
CA LEU A 238 18.99 17.79 28.10
C LEU A 238 19.23 19.29 28.33
N LEU A 239 19.00 20.12 27.30
CA LEU A 239 19.10 21.58 27.42
C LEU A 239 18.07 22.14 28.41
N TYR A 240 16.83 21.65 28.38
CA TYR A 240 15.81 22.05 29.35
C TYR A 240 16.10 21.54 30.76
N ALA A 241 16.61 20.31 30.93
CA ALA A 241 17.02 19.78 32.22
C ALA A 241 18.07 20.67 32.90
N LYS A 242 19.13 21.02 32.16
CA LYS A 242 20.20 21.90 32.63
C LYS A 242 19.71 23.32 32.91
N ARG A 243 18.78 23.84 32.10
CA ARG A 243 18.17 25.16 32.36
C ARG A 243 17.29 25.14 33.60
N GLN A 244 16.54 24.06 33.81
CA GLN A 244 15.67 23.89 34.96
C GLN A 244 16.45 23.83 36.28
N GLU A 245 17.62 23.17 36.27
CA GLU A 245 18.55 23.14 37.41
C GLU A 245 18.94 24.55 37.89
N VAL A 246 19.24 25.47 36.96
CA VAL A 246 19.55 26.88 37.27
C VAL A 246 18.31 27.63 37.80
N VAL A 247 17.14 27.45 37.17
CA VAL A 247 15.89 28.09 37.60
C VAL A 247 15.43 27.59 38.98
N GLU A 248 15.69 26.33 39.31
CA GLU A 248 15.40 25.77 40.65
C GLU A 248 16.31 26.39 41.72
N GLN A 249 17.57 26.72 41.40
CA GLN A 249 18.48 27.45 42.28
C GLN A 249 18.04 28.91 42.47
N GLU A 250 17.74 29.64 41.39
CA GLU A 250 17.28 31.04 41.45
C GLU A 250 15.96 31.19 42.26
N LEU A 251 15.03 30.23 42.14
CA LEU A 251 13.75 30.27 42.85
C LEU A 251 13.85 30.00 44.36
N GLU A 252 14.89 29.33 44.86
CA GLU A 252 15.10 29.19 46.30
C GLU A 252 15.56 30.51 46.95
N GLU A 253 16.17 31.43 46.20
CA GLU A 253 16.56 32.78 46.66
C GLU A 253 15.38 33.78 46.64
N ASP A 254 14.60 33.79 45.55
CA ASP A 254 13.50 34.77 45.31
C ASP A 254 12.27 34.54 46.21
N TYR A 255 12.08 33.32 46.73
CA TYR A 255 10.90 32.98 47.55
C TYR A 255 10.87 33.72 48.90
N THR A 256 12.03 34.00 49.49
CA THR A 256 12.17 34.61 50.82
C THR A 256 11.62 36.03 50.91
N ASP A 257 11.71 36.83 49.85
CA ASP A 257 11.29 38.25 49.86
C ASP A 257 9.79 38.46 49.53
N SER A 258 9.18 37.49 48.84
CA SER A 258 7.87 37.70 48.19
C SER A 258 6.66 37.80 49.14
N HIS A 259 6.75 37.22 50.35
CA HIS A 259 5.64 37.18 51.33
C HIS A 259 5.29 38.53 51.96
N ILE A 260 6.17 39.54 51.86
CA ILE A 260 6.01 40.82 52.57
C ILE A 260 5.06 41.80 51.84
N SER A 261 4.76 41.58 50.55
CA SER A 261 4.08 42.60 49.72
C SER A 261 2.55 42.64 49.79
N MET A 262 1.87 41.53 50.13
CA MET A 262 0.42 41.39 49.87
C MET A 262 -0.46 42.36 50.70
N THR A 263 0.01 42.80 51.87
CA THR A 263 -0.68 43.79 52.72
C THR A 263 -0.60 45.24 52.21
N THR A 264 0.21 45.54 51.18
CA THR A 264 0.41 46.92 50.69
C THR A 264 -0.43 47.28 49.46
N ALA A 265 -1.20 46.34 48.91
CA ALA A 265 -1.85 46.46 47.60
C ALA A 265 -3.16 47.28 47.57
N PHE A 266 -3.76 47.57 48.73
CA PHE A 266 -5.05 48.26 48.86
C PHE A 266 -4.88 49.65 49.50
N LYS A 267 -5.16 50.70 48.71
CA LYS A 267 -5.24 52.11 49.09
C LYS A 267 -6.29 52.79 48.20
N GLY A 268 -7.56 52.63 48.56
CA GLY A 268 -8.73 53.11 47.84
C GLY A 268 -9.91 53.42 48.77
N SER A 269 -11.13 53.41 48.21
CA SER A 269 -12.38 53.65 48.93
C SER A 269 -12.85 52.41 49.70
N ILE A 270 -13.14 52.59 51.00
CA ILE A 270 -13.42 51.51 51.97
C ILE A 270 -14.52 50.52 51.50
N GLN A 271 -15.56 51.00 50.79
CA GLN A 271 -16.65 50.13 50.31
C GLN A 271 -16.25 49.26 49.11
N ASP A 272 -15.57 49.84 48.11
CA ASP A 272 -15.10 49.10 46.94
C ASP A 272 -13.99 48.10 47.32
N GLU A 273 -13.14 48.47 48.29
CA GLU A 273 -12.12 47.58 48.86
C GLU A 273 -12.72 46.33 49.50
N ALA A 274 -13.81 46.45 50.26
CA ALA A 274 -14.45 45.30 50.89
C ALA A 274 -14.98 44.29 49.85
N GLN A 275 -15.62 44.77 48.77
CA GLN A 275 -16.12 43.90 47.71
C GLN A 275 -14.97 43.30 46.87
N ALA A 276 -13.94 44.10 46.55
CA ALA A 276 -12.76 43.61 45.84
C ALA A 276 -11.99 42.55 46.66
N ALA A 277 -11.88 42.73 47.98
CA ALA A 277 -11.24 41.76 48.88
C ALA A 277 -12.02 40.43 48.96
N LEU A 278 -13.36 40.46 48.97
CA LEU A 278 -14.18 39.25 48.91
C LEU A 278 -13.98 38.47 47.61
N VAL A 279 -13.97 39.15 46.46
CA VAL A 279 -13.74 38.51 45.14
C VAL A 279 -12.28 38.03 44.99
N TYR A 280 -11.31 38.80 45.50
CA TYR A 280 -9.90 38.38 45.56
C TYR A 280 -9.75 37.10 46.40
N LYS A 281 -10.40 37.06 47.58
CA LYS A 281 -10.42 35.88 48.45
C LYS A 281 -11.06 34.68 47.72
N GLN A 282 -12.18 34.87 47.03
CA GLN A 282 -12.80 33.81 46.24
C GLN A 282 -11.82 33.23 45.21
N PHE A 283 -11.12 34.07 44.43
CA PHE A 283 -10.12 33.57 43.47
C PHE A 283 -8.91 32.90 44.14
N LEU A 284 -8.51 33.36 45.32
CA LEU A 284 -7.46 32.72 46.10
C LEU A 284 -7.90 31.33 46.58
N ASP A 285 -9.09 31.23 47.19
CA ASP A 285 -9.69 29.98 47.67
C ASP A 285 -9.91 29.00 46.49
N GLU A 286 -10.41 29.46 45.34
CA GLU A 286 -10.50 28.67 44.10
C GLU A 286 -9.12 28.17 43.61
N SER A 287 -8.07 28.99 43.72
CA SER A 287 -6.70 28.57 43.35
C SER A 287 -6.10 27.57 44.33
N HIS A 288 -6.64 27.47 45.54
CA HIS A 288 -6.23 26.54 46.60
C HIS A 288 -7.09 25.28 46.68
N GLN A 289 -8.13 25.15 45.85
CA GLN A 289 -8.88 23.91 45.73
C GLN A 289 -8.00 22.82 45.13
N ILE A 290 -7.85 21.72 45.86
CA ILE A 290 -7.13 20.51 45.41
C ILE A 290 -7.76 19.95 44.12
N LEU A 291 -9.08 20.02 44.02
CA LEU A 291 -9.89 19.57 42.90
C LEU A 291 -10.81 20.72 42.42
N PRO A 292 -10.34 21.62 41.55
CA PRO A 292 -11.18 22.66 40.97
C PRO A 292 -12.17 22.00 40.01
N LEU A 293 -13.41 21.79 40.48
CA LEU A 293 -14.43 21.01 39.77
C LEU A 293 -14.70 21.51 38.35
N LEU A 294 -14.71 22.83 38.14
CA LEU A 294 -15.11 23.41 36.86
C LEU A 294 -14.13 23.10 35.70
N PRO A 295 -12.81 23.36 35.78
CA PRO A 295 -11.84 22.90 34.78
C PRO A 295 -11.92 21.39 34.51
N ILE A 296 -12.10 20.58 35.56
CA ILE A 296 -12.19 19.11 35.44
C ILE A 296 -13.46 18.70 34.69
N LEU A 297 -14.61 19.30 35.00
CA LEU A 297 -15.88 19.05 34.32
C LEU A 297 -15.84 19.51 32.85
N ILE A 298 -15.17 20.62 32.54
CA ILE A 298 -14.98 21.07 31.15
C ILE A 298 -14.07 20.11 30.39
N ALA A 299 -12.96 19.67 30.99
CA ALA A 299 -12.04 18.72 30.37
C ALA A 299 -12.69 17.34 30.12
N ILE A 300 -13.35 16.77 31.13
CA ILE A 300 -14.04 15.47 31.03
C ILE A 300 -15.29 15.58 30.13
N GLY A 301 -16.03 16.68 30.20
CA GLY A 301 -17.19 16.93 29.33
C GLY A 301 -16.79 17.11 27.87
N SER A 302 -15.70 17.84 27.60
CA SER A 302 -15.09 17.93 26.26
C SER A 302 -14.65 16.56 25.77
N PHE A 303 -13.93 15.81 26.60
CA PHE A 303 -13.50 14.45 26.27
C PHE A 303 -14.70 13.56 25.90
N ALA A 304 -15.73 13.48 26.75
CA ALA A 304 -16.91 12.66 26.52
C ALA A 304 -17.70 13.09 25.26
N ALA A 305 -17.77 14.39 24.97
CA ALA A 305 -18.41 14.90 23.76
C ALA A 305 -17.63 14.55 22.48
N ASN A 306 -16.30 14.66 22.50
CA ASN A 306 -15.46 14.24 21.38
C ASN A 306 -15.52 12.71 21.19
N GLU A 307 -15.40 11.93 22.26
CA GLU A 307 -15.52 10.46 22.20
C GLU A 307 -16.88 10.01 21.69
N ALA A 308 -18.00 10.62 22.11
CA ALA A 308 -19.32 10.25 21.60
C ALA A 308 -19.40 10.36 20.05
N VAL A 309 -18.72 11.35 19.46
CA VAL A 309 -18.64 11.54 17.99
C VAL A 309 -17.61 10.61 17.34
N ILE A 310 -16.54 10.23 18.04
CA ILE A 310 -15.58 9.22 17.57
C ILE A 310 -16.23 7.83 17.57
N LEU A 311 -16.92 7.47 18.65
CA LEU A 311 -17.66 6.20 18.78
C LEU A 311 -18.82 6.09 17.79
N SER A 312 -19.39 7.20 17.28
CA SER A 312 -20.39 7.15 16.20
C SER A 312 -19.79 6.89 14.81
N ARG A 313 -18.47 6.73 14.68
CA ARG A 313 -17.77 6.31 13.44
C ARG A 313 -17.55 4.80 13.41
N THR A 314 -17.49 4.25 12.20
CA THR A 314 -17.11 2.84 11.97
C THR A 314 -15.78 2.82 11.23
N THR A 315 -14.70 2.45 11.91
CA THR A 315 -13.36 2.31 11.31
C THR A 315 -13.06 0.84 11.03
N LEU A 316 -11.95 0.55 10.32
CA LEU A 316 -11.43 -0.81 10.12
C LEU A 316 -11.27 -1.62 11.42
N TYR A 317 -11.01 -0.93 12.53
CA TYR A 317 -10.70 -1.53 13.84
C TYR A 317 -11.84 -1.38 14.86
N GLN A 318 -12.89 -0.62 14.54
CA GLN A 318 -13.94 -0.28 15.49
C GLN A 318 -15.29 -0.17 14.79
N THR A 319 -16.19 -1.10 15.08
CA THR A 319 -17.60 -0.98 14.69
C THR A 319 -18.33 -0.06 15.65
N SER A 320 -19.01 0.96 15.14
CA SER A 320 -19.80 1.87 15.99
C SER A 320 -20.88 1.10 16.77
N PRO A 321 -20.99 1.25 18.11
CA PRO A 321 -22.04 0.62 18.90
C PRO A 321 -23.42 1.24 18.62
N TYR A 322 -23.46 2.45 18.05
CA TYR A 322 -24.70 3.16 17.70
C TYR A 322 -25.29 2.69 16.36
N TYR A 323 -24.53 1.92 15.56
CA TYR A 323 -24.98 1.34 14.29
C TYR A 323 -25.09 -0.18 14.42
N PRO A 324 -26.25 -0.73 14.84
CA PRO A 324 -26.43 -2.17 14.92
C PRO A 324 -26.23 -2.82 13.56
N LYS A 325 -25.45 -3.92 13.51
CA LYS A 325 -25.10 -4.66 12.28
C LYS A 325 -26.34 -4.94 11.43
N ARG A 326 -26.50 -4.20 10.33
CA ARG A 326 -27.64 -4.33 9.40
C ARG A 326 -27.43 -5.57 8.54
N SER A 327 -27.87 -6.73 9.05
CA SER A 327 -27.53 -8.07 8.56
C SER A 327 -26.04 -8.44 8.73
N SER A 328 -25.74 -9.74 8.77
CA SER A 328 -24.37 -10.26 8.94
C SER A 328 -23.43 -9.92 7.78
N ASN A 329 -23.96 -9.52 6.63
CA ASN A 329 -23.24 -9.44 5.36
C ASN A 329 -22.99 -8.00 4.89
N GLN A 330 -23.55 -6.99 5.56
CA GLN A 330 -23.27 -5.57 5.29
C GLN A 330 -22.51 -4.97 6.48
N LYS A 331 -21.20 -5.20 6.51
CA LYS A 331 -20.31 -4.27 7.21
C LYS A 331 -20.34 -2.96 6.44
N LEU A 332 -20.67 -1.86 7.12
CA LEU A 332 -20.51 -0.50 6.58
C LEU A 332 -19.04 -0.34 6.17
N ASP A 333 -18.80 0.20 4.98
CA ASP A 333 -17.43 0.35 4.50
C ASP A 333 -16.73 1.45 5.32
N PRO A 334 -15.42 1.34 5.62
CA PRO A 334 -14.67 2.38 6.32
C PRO A 334 -14.74 3.76 5.64
N CYS A 335 -15.15 3.77 4.38
CA CYS A 335 -15.27 4.93 3.53
C CYS A 335 -16.70 5.44 3.30
N ASP A 336 -17.69 4.92 4.04
CA ASP A 336 -19.04 5.48 4.00
C ASP A 336 -18.99 7.00 4.30
N PRO A 337 -19.68 7.86 3.52
CA PRO A 337 -19.67 9.32 3.71
C PRO A 337 -20.01 9.76 5.15
N TRP A 338 -20.73 8.91 5.88
CA TRP A 338 -20.97 9.02 7.31
C TRP A 338 -19.69 9.30 8.14
N ASN A 339 -18.60 8.56 7.90
CA ASN A 339 -17.37 8.72 8.67
C ASN A 339 -16.71 10.08 8.45
N PHE A 340 -16.88 10.67 7.26
CA PHE A 340 -16.44 12.03 6.95
C PHE A 340 -17.33 13.08 7.61
N TYR A 341 -18.67 12.91 7.57
CA TYR A 341 -19.59 13.79 8.29
C TYR A 341 -19.33 13.80 9.80
N MET A 342 -19.05 12.64 10.40
CA MET A 342 -18.67 12.56 11.82
C MET A 342 -17.35 13.29 12.12
N MET A 343 -16.36 13.28 11.22
CA MET A 343 -15.16 14.11 11.40
C MET A 343 -15.49 15.61 11.36
N ILE A 344 -16.37 16.06 10.44
CA ILE A 344 -16.84 17.46 10.43
C ILE A 344 -17.56 17.81 11.74
N VAL A 345 -18.43 16.92 12.24
CA VAL A 345 -19.10 17.10 13.53
C VAL A 345 -18.09 17.16 14.68
N LEU A 346 -17.05 16.33 14.69
CA LEU A 346 -15.99 16.34 15.69
C LEU A 346 -15.25 17.70 15.71
N PHE A 347 -14.86 18.21 14.53
CA PHE A 347 -14.28 19.56 14.42
C PHE A 347 -15.25 20.64 14.92
N ALA A 348 -16.53 20.60 14.54
CA ALA A 348 -17.53 21.60 14.93
C ALA A 348 -17.79 21.60 16.45
N VAL A 349 -17.96 20.42 17.05
CA VAL A 349 -18.14 20.23 18.51
C VAL A 349 -16.91 20.74 19.26
N ASN A 350 -15.70 20.38 18.81
CA ASN A 350 -14.47 20.79 19.46
C ASN A 350 -14.25 22.32 19.39
N ILE A 351 -14.48 22.94 18.24
CA ILE A 351 -14.43 24.40 18.06
C ILE A 351 -15.46 25.10 18.96
N PHE A 352 -16.68 24.57 19.04
CA PHE A 352 -17.76 25.13 19.87
C PHE A 352 -17.40 25.09 21.37
N ILE A 353 -16.99 23.93 21.89
CA ILE A 353 -16.61 23.76 23.30
C ILE A 353 -15.37 24.62 23.64
N THR A 354 -14.38 24.67 22.75
CA THR A 354 -13.19 25.52 22.90
C THR A 354 -13.56 27.00 22.91
N GLY A 355 -14.47 27.43 22.03
CA GLY A 355 -14.98 28.80 21.97
C GLY A 355 -15.71 29.21 23.25
N LEU A 356 -16.65 28.38 23.74
CA LEU A 356 -17.35 28.62 25.00
C LEU A 356 -16.38 28.70 26.19
N THR A 357 -15.41 27.77 26.26
CA THR A 357 -14.41 27.76 27.33
C THR A 357 -13.54 29.02 27.30
N LEU A 358 -13.09 29.44 26.12
CA LEU A 358 -12.32 30.67 25.94
C LEU A 358 -13.11 31.91 26.35
N LEU A 359 -14.39 32.01 25.97
CA LEU A 359 -15.25 33.14 26.36
C LEU A 359 -15.46 33.19 27.88
N TYR A 360 -15.79 32.05 28.50
CA TYR A 360 -16.01 31.94 29.95
C TYR A 360 -14.76 32.35 30.75
N PHE A 361 -13.60 31.77 30.43
CA PHE A 361 -12.37 32.08 31.16
C PHE A 361 -11.84 33.48 30.86
N ARG A 362 -12.07 34.05 29.67
CA ARG A 362 -11.73 35.47 29.41
C ARG A 362 -12.59 36.44 30.22
N TYR A 363 -13.88 36.13 30.41
CA TYR A 363 -14.73 36.91 31.32
C TYR A 363 -14.20 36.81 32.77
N LYS A 364 -13.81 35.61 33.22
CA LYS A 364 -13.16 35.41 34.52
C LYS A 364 -11.86 36.22 34.68
N GLU A 365 -11.01 36.28 33.65
CA GLU A 365 -9.80 37.10 33.64
C GLU A 365 -10.09 38.61 33.73
N GLN A 366 -11.14 39.12 33.08
CA GLN A 366 -11.55 40.53 33.22
C GLN A 366 -11.93 40.87 34.67
N ILE A 367 -12.57 39.94 35.38
CA ILE A 367 -12.87 40.12 36.81
C ILE A 367 -11.57 40.08 37.64
N LYS A 368 -10.64 39.15 37.35
CA LYS A 368 -9.29 39.11 37.98
C LYS A 368 -8.52 40.43 37.76
N ASP A 369 -8.68 41.09 36.60
CA ASP A 369 -8.10 42.41 36.31
C ASP A 369 -8.71 43.52 37.16
N ASN A 370 -10.04 43.57 37.25
CA ASN A 370 -10.75 44.57 38.05
C ASN A 370 -10.32 44.55 39.53
N VAL A 371 -10.12 43.35 40.11
CA VAL A 371 -9.64 43.19 41.50
C VAL A 371 -8.11 43.17 41.65
N ARG A 372 -7.37 43.51 40.58
CA ARG A 372 -5.89 43.55 40.55
C ARG A 372 -5.22 42.24 41.00
N TYR A 373 -5.85 41.08 40.74
CA TYR A 373 -5.32 39.76 41.09
C TYR A 373 -4.10 39.41 40.20
N LYS A 374 -2.90 39.73 40.69
CA LYS A 374 -1.61 39.58 39.99
C LYS A 374 -0.95 38.22 40.25
N LEU A 375 -1.52 37.16 39.68
CA LEU A 375 -0.76 35.92 39.49
C LEU A 375 0.19 36.05 38.28
N LYS A 376 1.43 35.57 38.40
CA LYS A 376 2.37 35.38 37.25
C LYS A 376 1.78 34.38 36.22
N GLU A 377 0.92 33.47 36.70
CA GLU A 377 0.25 32.42 35.94
C GLU A 377 -1.14 32.87 35.44
N ARG A 378 -1.16 33.52 34.27
CA ARG A 378 -2.40 33.81 33.52
C ARG A 378 -2.28 33.25 32.11
N TYR A 379 -3.21 32.39 31.71
CA TYR A 379 -3.11 31.62 30.46
C TYR A 379 -4.06 32.09 29.35
N PHE A 380 -5.21 32.68 29.71
CA PHE A 380 -6.21 33.20 28.78
C PHE A 380 -5.94 34.65 28.33
N THR A 381 -5.08 35.36 29.07
CA THR A 381 -4.62 36.73 28.76
C THR A 381 -3.10 36.76 28.56
N PRO A 382 -2.57 37.32 27.44
CA PRO A 382 -3.28 37.64 26.20
C PRO A 382 -3.72 36.36 25.46
N THR A 383 -4.72 36.47 24.58
CA THR A 383 -5.27 35.33 23.81
C THR A 383 -4.23 34.57 22.97
N ARG A 384 -3.11 35.24 22.60
CA ARG A 384 -1.97 34.60 21.94
C ARG A 384 -1.29 33.54 22.82
N ARG A 385 -1.33 33.65 24.16
CA ARG A 385 -0.81 32.63 25.09
C ARG A 385 -1.71 31.40 25.09
N PHE A 386 -3.03 31.59 25.19
CA PHE A 386 -4.01 30.50 25.05
C PHE A 386 -3.81 29.71 23.76
N PHE A 387 -3.77 30.36 22.58
CA PHE A 387 -3.59 29.65 21.32
C PHE A 387 -2.23 28.98 21.15
N LYS A 388 -1.16 29.46 21.82
CA LYS A 388 0.12 28.74 21.87
C LYS A 388 0.00 27.44 22.69
N ILE A 389 -0.68 27.48 23.84
CA ILE A 389 -0.89 26.32 24.72
C ILE A 389 -1.82 25.31 24.03
N TYR A 390 -2.92 25.78 23.44
CA TYR A 390 -3.84 24.97 22.65
C TYR A 390 -3.12 24.33 21.44
N GLY A 391 -2.30 25.10 20.71
CA GLY A 391 -1.48 24.57 19.62
C GLY A 391 -0.45 23.53 20.06
N ALA A 392 0.14 23.68 21.25
CA ALA A 392 1.01 22.66 21.85
C ALA A 392 0.22 21.39 22.24
N GLY A 393 -1.02 21.54 22.72
CA GLY A 393 -1.97 20.44 22.93
C GLY A 393 -2.36 19.73 21.63
N CYS A 394 -2.58 20.48 20.54
CA CYS A 394 -2.82 19.89 19.21
C CYS A 394 -1.59 19.14 18.69
N ALA A 395 -0.38 19.71 18.84
CA ALA A 395 0.85 19.03 18.45
C ALA A 395 1.08 17.76 19.28
N THR A 396 0.82 17.83 20.59
CA THR A 396 0.84 16.68 21.49
C THR A 396 -0.10 15.57 21.05
N GLY A 397 -1.40 15.89 20.87
CA GLY A 397 -2.40 14.88 20.51
C GLY A 397 -2.10 14.29 19.13
N PHE A 398 -1.74 15.13 18.15
CA PHE A 398 -1.29 14.65 16.85
C PHE A 398 -0.09 13.70 16.93
N ILE A 399 0.95 14.04 17.68
CA ILE A 399 2.12 13.16 17.87
C ILE A 399 1.74 11.88 18.61
N ALA A 400 0.85 11.96 19.61
CA ALA A 400 0.31 10.82 20.34
C ALA A 400 -0.45 9.84 19.42
N GLY A 401 -1.31 10.37 18.55
CA GLY A 401 -2.07 9.57 17.59
C GLY A 401 -1.21 9.04 16.45
N PHE A 402 -0.29 9.86 15.94
CA PHE A 402 0.52 9.55 14.76
C PHE A 402 1.67 8.58 15.04
N LEU A 403 2.40 8.78 16.15
CA LEU A 403 3.50 7.90 16.56
C LEU A 403 3.05 6.82 17.57
N GLY A 404 1.81 6.89 18.06
CA GLY A 404 1.32 6.05 19.16
C GLY A 404 1.97 6.34 20.53
N MET A 405 2.67 7.47 20.67
CA MET A 405 3.61 7.69 21.79
C MET A 405 4.06 9.15 21.95
N ALA A 406 5.01 9.39 22.87
CA ALA A 406 5.70 10.67 23.09
C ALA A 406 4.82 11.87 23.53
N ALA A 407 3.52 11.68 23.70
CA ALA A 407 2.56 12.67 24.19
C ALA A 407 3.09 13.41 25.45
N GLY A 408 3.45 12.67 26.50
CA GLY A 408 4.00 13.25 27.74
C GLY A 408 5.26 14.08 27.51
N LEU A 409 6.10 13.73 26.54
CA LEU A 409 7.36 14.43 26.25
C LEU A 409 7.08 15.78 25.62
N THR A 410 6.17 15.80 24.66
CA THR A 410 5.71 17.02 24.01
C THR A 410 4.99 17.93 25.00
N MET A 411 4.12 17.39 25.87
CA MET A 411 3.44 18.16 26.92
C MET A 411 4.43 18.76 27.90
N PHE A 412 5.33 17.95 28.46
CA PHE A 412 6.26 18.38 29.49
C PHE A 412 7.21 19.49 29.01
N VAL A 413 7.87 19.28 27.85
CA VAL A 413 8.79 20.26 27.26
C VAL A 413 8.08 21.58 26.95
N THR A 414 6.86 21.53 26.41
CA THR A 414 6.09 22.75 26.10
C THR A 414 5.54 23.43 27.36
N MET A 415 5.11 22.69 28.38
CA MET A 415 4.69 23.24 29.68
C MET A 415 5.84 23.97 30.40
N VAL A 416 7.04 23.39 30.43
CA VAL A 416 8.25 24.07 30.94
C VAL A 416 8.56 25.33 30.11
N GLN A 417 8.43 25.26 28.78
CA GLN A 417 8.59 26.44 27.91
C GLN A 417 7.55 27.55 28.19
N PHE A 418 6.36 27.21 28.70
CA PHE A 418 5.34 28.19 29.12
C PHE A 418 5.56 28.78 30.52
N GLY A 419 6.64 28.41 31.21
CA GLY A 419 7.03 28.91 32.53
C GLY A 419 6.42 28.16 33.71
N LEU A 420 5.94 26.93 33.50
CA LEU A 420 5.56 26.05 34.62
C LEU A 420 6.81 25.43 35.24
N VAL A 421 6.86 25.40 36.57
CA VAL A 421 7.87 24.68 37.36
C VAL A 421 7.84 23.20 36.98
N ALA A 422 9.00 22.54 36.85
CA ALA A 422 9.05 21.15 36.37
C ALA A 422 8.14 20.17 37.13
N ALA A 423 8.04 20.25 38.46
CA ALA A 423 7.11 19.41 39.21
C ALA A 423 5.63 19.64 38.83
N SER A 424 5.21 20.91 38.61
CA SER A 424 3.85 21.23 38.19
C SER A 424 3.61 20.93 36.70
N ALA A 425 4.61 21.17 35.85
CA ALA A 425 4.59 20.75 34.45
C ALA A 425 4.45 19.23 34.32
N GLY A 426 5.15 18.44 35.14
CA GLY A 426 5.04 16.98 35.17
C GLY A 426 3.69 16.49 35.67
N ALA A 427 3.19 17.06 36.77
CA ALA A 427 1.84 16.77 37.27
C ALA A 427 0.75 17.11 36.22
N THR A 428 0.89 18.21 35.50
CA THR A 428 -0.05 18.66 34.47
C THR A 428 0.06 17.84 33.17
N ALA A 429 1.27 17.42 32.79
CA ALA A 429 1.50 16.51 31.67
C ALA A 429 0.91 15.11 31.96
N ASN A 430 1.05 14.60 33.19
CA ASN A 430 0.42 13.35 33.62
C ASN A 430 -1.12 13.45 33.60
N TYR A 431 -1.71 14.59 33.96
CA TYR A 431 -3.16 14.83 33.78
C TYR A 431 -3.58 14.80 32.30
N GLY A 432 -2.84 15.47 31.41
CA GLY A 432 -3.09 15.40 29.96
C GLY A 432 -2.92 13.99 29.40
N TYR A 433 -1.95 13.23 29.91
CA TYR A 433 -1.70 11.85 29.52
C TYR A 433 -2.76 10.87 30.07
N PHE A 434 -3.36 11.16 31.22
CA PHE A 434 -4.54 10.44 31.71
C PHE A 434 -5.72 10.59 30.73
N ILE A 435 -5.96 11.77 30.16
CA ILE A 435 -6.98 11.97 29.11
C ILE A 435 -6.66 11.15 27.84
N VAL A 436 -5.40 11.10 27.41
CA VAL A 436 -4.95 10.22 26.30
C VAL A 436 -5.21 8.74 26.62
N CYS A 437 -4.88 8.27 27.82
CA CYS A 437 -5.13 6.90 28.24
C CYS A 437 -6.63 6.58 28.36
N LEU A 438 -7.45 7.56 28.76
CA LEU A 438 -8.91 7.42 28.83
C LEU A 438 -9.52 7.28 27.43
N GLN A 439 -9.01 8.01 26.42
CA GLN A 439 -9.40 7.84 25.01
C GLN A 439 -9.14 6.42 24.50
N VAL A 440 -7.92 5.92 24.72
CA VAL A 440 -7.54 4.56 24.31
C VAL A 440 -8.39 3.52 25.06
N PHE A 441 -8.65 3.71 26.34
CA PHE A 441 -9.53 2.83 27.13
C PHE A 441 -10.97 2.81 26.60
N VAL A 442 -11.58 3.96 26.30
CA VAL A 442 -12.94 4.04 25.75
C VAL A 442 -13.02 3.38 24.37
N SER A 443 -12.04 3.64 23.50
CA SER A 443 -11.94 3.00 22.19
C SER A 443 -11.80 1.46 22.31
N PHE A 444 -10.99 1.00 23.28
CA PHE A 444 -10.73 -0.41 23.54
C PHE A 444 -11.92 -1.16 24.17
N MET A 445 -12.69 -0.49 25.04
CA MET A 445 -13.92 -1.04 25.63
C MET A 445 -15.07 -1.20 24.62
N VAL A 446 -15.05 -0.42 23.53
CA VAL A 446 -16.06 -0.46 22.46
C VAL A 446 -15.62 -1.34 21.29
N SER A 447 -14.32 -1.43 21.02
CA SER A 447 -13.75 -2.35 20.03
C SER A 447 -13.87 -3.80 20.49
N ASP A 448 -14.17 -4.71 19.55
CA ASP A 448 -13.98 -6.14 19.78
C ASP A 448 -12.48 -6.45 19.72
N SER A 449 -11.81 -6.25 20.85
CA SER A 449 -10.35 -6.24 20.95
C SER A 449 -9.69 -7.61 20.85
N GLY A 450 -10.50 -8.68 20.73
CA GLY A 450 -10.05 -10.08 20.76
C GLY A 450 -9.49 -10.54 22.11
N MET A 451 -9.54 -9.70 23.15
CA MET A 451 -9.05 -10.01 24.49
C MET A 451 -10.22 -10.18 25.47
N PRO A 452 -10.44 -11.36 26.07
CA PRO A 452 -11.42 -11.57 27.13
C PRO A 452 -11.29 -10.57 28.27
N ILE A 453 -12.44 -10.12 28.79
CA ILE A 453 -12.53 -9.06 29.80
C ILE A 453 -11.70 -9.36 31.06
N GLY A 454 -11.64 -10.63 31.50
CA GLY A 454 -10.82 -11.03 32.66
C GLY A 454 -9.33 -10.74 32.50
N ASP A 455 -8.82 -10.87 31.28
CA ASP A 455 -7.41 -10.66 30.97
C ASP A 455 -7.07 -9.17 30.91
N GLN A 456 -8.01 -8.36 30.43
CA GLN A 456 -7.93 -6.91 30.50
C GLN A 456 -7.78 -6.46 31.96
N PHE A 457 -8.61 -7.00 32.87
CA PHE A 457 -8.51 -6.76 34.31
C PHE A 457 -7.19 -7.21 34.93
N PHE A 458 -6.63 -8.33 34.49
CA PHE A 458 -5.29 -8.76 34.91
C PHE A 458 -4.22 -7.72 34.55
N PHE A 459 -4.23 -7.21 33.31
CA PHE A 459 -3.27 -6.18 32.88
C PHE A 459 -3.55 -4.80 33.52
N TYR A 460 -4.80 -4.41 33.76
CA TYR A 460 -5.11 -3.23 34.59
C TYR A 460 -4.50 -3.38 36.00
N GLY A 461 -4.64 -4.55 36.61
CA GLY A 461 -4.07 -4.89 37.93
C GLY A 461 -2.55 -4.81 37.99
N ILE A 462 -1.84 -5.31 36.97
CA ILE A 462 -0.37 -5.15 36.87
C ILE A 462 0.02 -3.67 36.77
N GLY A 463 -0.72 -2.87 35.99
CA GLY A 463 -0.48 -1.43 35.88
C GLY A 463 -0.65 -0.69 37.21
N ILE A 464 -1.74 -0.98 37.92
CA ILE A 464 -2.05 -0.48 39.27
C ILE A 464 -0.94 -0.85 40.26
N LEU A 465 -0.56 -2.13 40.31
CA LEU A 465 0.43 -2.66 41.24
C LEU A 465 1.82 -2.03 41.04
N GLY A 466 2.23 -1.83 39.78
CA GLY A 466 3.47 -1.14 39.46
C GLY A 466 3.52 0.25 40.09
N VAL A 467 2.45 1.03 39.91
CA VAL A 467 2.38 2.42 40.40
C VAL A 467 2.33 2.49 41.92
N LEU A 468 1.50 1.67 42.57
CA LEU A 468 1.40 1.65 44.04
C LEU A 468 2.72 1.32 44.72
N ILE A 469 3.53 0.42 44.15
CA ILE A 469 4.84 0.06 44.70
C ILE A 469 5.89 1.13 44.34
N PHE A 470 6.23 1.27 43.06
CA PHE A 470 7.44 1.99 42.67
C PHE A 470 7.23 3.49 42.45
N THR A 471 6.03 3.95 42.05
CA THR A 471 5.76 5.39 41.92
C THR A 471 5.64 6.04 43.29
N ASN A 472 5.03 5.37 44.26
CA ASN A 472 4.97 5.88 45.63
C ASN A 472 6.38 5.97 46.27
N LEU A 473 7.19 4.92 46.13
CA LEU A 473 8.60 4.93 46.57
C LEU A 473 9.42 6.04 45.88
N GLY A 474 9.27 6.22 44.56
CA GLY A 474 10.00 7.26 43.85
C GLY A 474 9.59 8.68 44.24
N TYR A 475 8.29 8.96 44.42
CA TYR A 475 7.84 10.26 44.96
C TYR A 475 8.35 10.49 46.38
N TYR A 476 8.41 9.47 47.23
CA TYR A 476 9.04 9.56 48.55
C TYR A 476 10.52 9.98 48.43
N TYR A 477 11.30 9.35 47.53
CA TYR A 477 12.70 9.71 47.32
C TYR A 477 12.89 11.11 46.71
N ILE A 478 12.10 11.48 45.72
CA ILE A 478 12.16 12.82 45.08
C ILE A 478 11.86 13.90 46.12
N ASN A 479 10.80 13.74 46.92
CA ASN A 479 10.44 14.68 47.99
C ASN A 479 11.51 14.73 49.10
N LYS A 480 12.11 13.58 49.45
CA LYS A 480 13.14 13.49 50.51
C LYS A 480 14.44 14.18 50.11
N TYR A 481 14.87 14.06 48.86
CA TYR A 481 16.14 14.61 48.39
C TYR A 481 16.01 15.93 47.61
N LYS A 482 14.78 16.42 47.36
CA LYS A 482 14.46 17.61 46.53
C LYS A 482 14.99 17.56 45.08
N ILE A 483 15.36 16.39 44.56
CA ILE A 483 16.01 16.28 43.23
C ILE A 483 14.96 16.25 42.11
N GLY A 484 14.29 17.37 41.86
CA GLY A 484 13.28 17.48 40.79
C GLY A 484 13.82 17.15 39.40
N HIS A 485 15.03 17.63 39.10
CA HIS A 485 15.71 17.42 37.82
C HIS A 485 16.05 15.95 37.51
N ILE A 486 16.04 15.02 38.48
CA ILE A 486 16.30 13.58 38.20
C ILE A 486 15.26 13.00 37.25
N LEU A 487 14.04 13.55 37.26
CA LEU A 487 12.96 13.17 36.35
C LEU A 487 13.34 13.39 34.88
N PHE A 488 14.18 14.37 34.55
CA PHE A 488 14.65 14.56 33.17
C PHE A 488 15.70 13.52 32.75
N TYR A 489 16.60 13.10 33.64
CA TYR A 489 17.59 12.06 33.35
C TYR A 489 16.95 10.68 33.25
N ILE A 490 15.92 10.46 34.06
CA ILE A 490 14.91 9.43 33.87
C ILE A 490 14.34 9.56 32.44
N ASP A 491 13.60 10.62 32.15
CA ASP A 491 12.88 10.79 30.88
C ASP A 491 13.79 10.74 29.62
N PHE A 492 15.06 11.10 29.75
CA PHE A 492 16.09 10.94 28.73
C PHE A 492 16.43 9.47 28.41
N ALA A 493 16.81 8.67 29.40
CA ALA A 493 17.23 7.29 29.13
C ALA A 493 16.04 6.34 28.83
N ILE A 494 14.79 6.77 29.09
CA ILE A 494 13.58 6.22 28.46
C ILE A 494 13.74 6.28 26.94
N VAL A 495 13.99 7.48 26.41
CA VAL A 495 14.06 7.73 24.97
C VAL A 495 15.23 6.99 24.33
N VAL A 496 16.40 6.94 24.99
CA VAL A 496 17.54 6.12 24.51
C VAL A 496 17.18 4.64 24.44
N LEU A 497 16.59 4.08 25.49
CA LEU A 497 16.17 2.67 25.51
C LEU A 497 14.98 2.43 24.55
N ASN A 498 14.28 3.47 24.09
CA ASN A 498 13.33 3.36 22.97
C ASN A 498 14.01 3.15 21.63
N ILE A 499 14.94 4.05 21.31
CA ILE A 499 15.74 3.97 20.10
C ILE A 499 16.37 2.57 19.99
N ALA A 500 16.96 2.06 21.08
CA ALA A 500 17.49 0.70 21.14
C ALA A 500 16.43 -0.39 20.93
N GLY A 501 15.25 -0.28 21.55
CA GLY A 501 14.18 -1.28 21.44
C GLY A 501 13.57 -1.39 20.03
N ASN A 502 13.34 -0.25 19.36
CA ASN A 502 12.89 -0.21 17.97
C ASN A 502 13.92 -0.80 17.01
N ILE A 503 15.22 -0.51 17.23
CA ILE A 503 16.31 -1.09 16.42
C ILE A 503 16.37 -2.60 16.61
N ALA A 504 16.34 -3.08 17.86
CA ALA A 504 16.35 -4.51 18.17
C ALA A 504 15.17 -5.24 17.52
N TRP A 505 13.96 -4.69 17.64
CA TRP A 505 12.76 -5.22 16.98
C TRP A 505 12.88 -5.23 15.45
N GLY A 506 13.40 -4.17 14.85
CA GLY A 506 13.58 -4.09 13.39
C GLY A 506 14.60 -5.11 12.86
N VAL A 507 15.69 -5.34 13.61
CA VAL A 507 16.67 -6.39 13.33
C VAL A 507 16.04 -7.78 13.45
N GLU A 508 15.23 -8.01 14.48
CA GLU A 508 14.55 -9.29 14.70
C GLU A 508 13.48 -9.58 13.65
N GLN A 509 12.65 -8.61 13.26
CA GLN A 509 11.69 -8.78 12.17
C GLN A 509 12.38 -9.05 10.84
N ASN A 510 13.47 -8.34 10.55
CA ASN A 510 14.30 -8.57 9.37
C ASN A 510 14.85 -10.01 9.36
N HIS A 511 15.29 -10.54 10.51
CA HIS A 511 15.75 -11.93 10.61
C HIS A 511 14.62 -12.95 10.42
N ARG A 512 13.44 -12.70 10.99
CA ARG A 512 12.32 -13.65 10.99
C ARG A 512 11.53 -13.69 9.67
N GLN A 513 11.35 -12.54 9.03
CA GLN A 513 10.44 -12.36 7.90
C GLN A 513 11.11 -11.73 6.66
N GLY A 514 12.39 -11.35 6.77
CA GLY A 514 13.12 -10.59 5.76
C GLY A 514 12.81 -9.09 5.80
N PHE A 515 13.77 -8.27 5.35
CA PHE A 515 13.58 -6.81 5.22
C PHE A 515 12.33 -6.46 4.39
N ASN A 516 12.03 -7.30 3.41
CA ASN A 516 10.83 -7.19 2.60
C ASN A 516 9.53 -7.29 3.42
N SER A 517 9.43 -7.86 4.62
CA SER A 517 8.16 -7.75 5.38
C SER A 517 7.96 -6.38 6.06
N ILE A 518 9.07 -5.69 6.33
CA ILE A 518 9.10 -4.34 6.93
C ILE A 518 8.88 -3.28 5.85
N VAL A 519 9.39 -3.55 4.63
CA VAL A 519 9.32 -2.67 3.46
C VAL A 519 8.18 -3.03 2.50
N ASP A 520 7.69 -4.27 2.48
CA ASP A 520 6.48 -4.62 1.73
C ASP A 520 5.31 -3.96 2.44
N ILE A 521 5.05 -2.79 1.89
CA ILE A 521 3.79 -2.09 1.88
C ILE A 521 2.66 -3.05 1.42
N ASN A 522 2.79 -4.36 1.14
CA ASN A 522 1.71 -5.25 0.66
C ASN A 522 0.40 -5.29 1.50
N GLN A 523 0.36 -4.79 2.74
CA GLN A 523 -0.91 -4.46 3.44
C GLN A 523 -1.49 -3.06 3.11
N SER A 524 -0.67 -2.11 2.68
CA SER A 524 -0.99 -0.74 2.24
C SER A 524 -0.68 -0.42 0.76
N PHE A 525 -0.21 -1.37 -0.07
CA PHE A 525 0.30 -1.11 -1.43
C PHE A 525 -0.85 -0.99 -2.40
N TYR A 526 -1.95 -1.69 -2.13
CA TYR A 526 -3.22 -1.42 -2.77
C TYR A 526 -3.60 0.05 -2.61
N TYR A 527 -3.50 0.65 -1.41
CA TYR A 527 -3.75 2.10 -1.24
C TYR A 527 -2.78 2.98 -2.03
N GLN A 528 -1.48 2.67 -2.05
CA GLN A 528 -0.51 3.53 -2.76
C GLN A 528 -0.59 3.38 -4.29
N GLN A 529 -0.89 2.17 -4.78
CA GLN A 529 -1.22 1.90 -6.18
C GLN A 529 -2.57 2.53 -6.55
N TYR A 530 -3.50 2.72 -5.60
CA TYR A 530 -4.72 3.51 -5.78
C TYR A 530 -4.49 5.02 -5.77
N LEU A 531 -3.49 5.56 -5.07
CA LEU A 531 -3.14 6.98 -5.16
C LEU A 531 -2.43 7.31 -6.50
N LEU A 532 -1.59 6.40 -7.00
CA LEU A 532 -1.09 6.45 -8.37
C LEU A 532 -2.19 6.19 -9.41
N SER A 533 -3.17 5.32 -9.11
CA SER A 533 -4.34 5.17 -9.98
C SER A 533 -5.34 6.32 -9.85
N PHE A 534 -5.31 7.14 -8.79
CA PHE A 534 -6.10 8.38 -8.69
C PHE A 534 -5.62 9.43 -9.70
N PHE A 535 -4.30 9.54 -9.89
CA PHE A 535 -3.73 10.26 -11.05
C PHE A 535 -4.06 9.60 -12.40
N ARG A 536 -4.44 8.32 -12.41
CA ARG A 536 -4.76 7.51 -13.59
C ARG A 536 -6.27 7.39 -13.87
N ILE A 537 -7.13 7.82 -12.95
CA ILE A 537 -8.60 7.89 -13.13
C ILE A 537 -8.96 9.01 -14.12
N SER A 538 -8.05 9.96 -14.37
CA SER A 538 -8.12 10.87 -15.53
C SER A 538 -7.82 10.21 -16.88
N MET A 539 -7.29 8.98 -16.91
CA MET A 539 -6.83 8.33 -18.16
C MET A 539 -7.87 7.46 -18.86
N ASN A 540 -9.00 7.11 -18.21
CA ASN A 540 -10.11 6.43 -18.89
C ASN A 540 -10.96 7.40 -19.74
N GLN A 541 -10.57 8.66 -19.88
CA GLN A 541 -11.24 9.61 -20.76
C GLN A 541 -10.68 9.53 -22.18
N CYS A 542 -11.57 9.53 -23.17
CA CYS A 542 -11.20 9.60 -24.57
C CYS A 542 -10.40 10.87 -24.85
N LEU A 543 -9.16 10.76 -25.32
CA LEU A 543 -8.28 11.91 -25.58
C LEU A 543 -8.79 12.88 -26.69
N ILE A 544 -9.89 12.55 -27.37
CA ILE A 544 -10.52 13.37 -28.43
C ILE A 544 -11.77 14.11 -27.91
N CYS A 545 -12.63 13.47 -27.11
CA CYS A 545 -13.89 14.07 -26.64
C CYS A 545 -14.03 14.22 -25.11
N PHE A 546 -13.06 13.71 -24.34
CA PHE A 546 -13.04 13.68 -22.87
C PHE A 546 -14.20 12.92 -22.20
N GLU A 547 -15.00 12.17 -22.96
CA GLU A 547 -15.98 11.23 -22.42
C GLU A 547 -15.30 9.95 -21.89
N ASP A 548 -15.81 9.40 -20.79
CA ASP A 548 -15.29 8.17 -20.17
C ASP A 548 -15.46 6.96 -21.11
N THR A 549 -14.45 6.09 -21.19
CA THR A 549 -14.43 4.95 -22.10
C THR A 549 -13.62 3.77 -21.56
N GLU A 550 -14.15 2.56 -21.77
CA GLU A 550 -13.47 1.30 -21.44
C GLU A 550 -12.51 0.84 -22.56
N PHE A 551 -12.54 1.47 -23.73
CA PHE A 551 -11.74 1.07 -24.88
C PHE A 551 -10.32 1.65 -24.81
N SER A 552 -9.34 0.76 -24.65
CA SER A 552 -7.91 1.09 -24.72
C SER A 552 -7.26 0.48 -25.96
N LEU A 553 -6.37 1.22 -26.59
CA LEU A 553 -5.46 0.69 -27.61
C LEU A 553 -4.33 -0.10 -26.94
N ASN A 554 -3.68 -1.00 -27.67
CA ASN A 554 -2.53 -1.79 -27.21
C ASN A 554 -1.38 -0.96 -26.60
N CYS A 555 -1.31 0.34 -26.92
CA CYS A 555 -0.37 1.31 -26.36
C CYS A 555 -0.85 2.00 -25.07
N GLN A 556 -1.89 1.50 -24.41
CA GLN A 556 -2.49 2.02 -23.17
C GLN A 556 -3.03 3.47 -23.26
N HIS A 557 -3.30 3.97 -24.47
CA HIS A 557 -4.02 5.23 -24.68
C HIS A 557 -5.51 4.94 -24.92
N TYR A 558 -6.38 5.78 -24.37
CA TYR A 558 -7.82 5.57 -24.34
C TYR A 558 -8.54 6.49 -25.32
N TYR A 559 -9.46 5.91 -26.10
CA TYR A 559 -10.26 6.63 -27.09
C TYR A 559 -11.63 5.95 -27.19
N CYS A 560 -12.72 6.71 -27.16
CA CYS A 560 -14.02 6.11 -27.40
C CYS A 560 -14.11 5.66 -28.87
N LEU A 561 -14.72 4.49 -29.10
CA LEU A 561 -14.80 3.88 -30.43
C LEU A 561 -15.39 4.82 -31.48
N LYS A 562 -16.37 5.65 -31.09
CA LYS A 562 -17.00 6.70 -31.91
C LYS A 562 -15.99 7.73 -32.45
N CYS A 563 -15.03 8.17 -31.63
CA CYS A 563 -14.02 9.14 -32.07
C CYS A 563 -12.99 8.50 -33.02
N LEU A 564 -12.56 7.26 -32.76
CA LEU A 564 -11.69 6.52 -33.68
C LEU A 564 -12.39 6.25 -35.02
N VAL A 565 -13.66 5.83 -35.00
CA VAL A 565 -14.50 5.63 -36.19
C VAL A 565 -14.59 6.93 -37.00
N ASN A 566 -14.93 8.06 -36.37
CA ASN A 566 -15.00 9.36 -37.05
C ASN A 566 -13.66 9.76 -37.68
N MET A 567 -12.55 9.61 -36.95
CA MET A 567 -11.20 9.93 -37.46
C MET A 567 -10.86 9.15 -38.73
N ILE A 568 -11.14 7.85 -38.74
CA ILE A 568 -10.89 6.98 -39.90
C ILE A 568 -11.89 7.26 -41.03
N GLN A 569 -13.18 7.47 -40.72
CA GLN A 569 -14.22 7.73 -41.72
C GLN A 569 -13.98 9.03 -42.50
N VAL A 570 -13.43 10.08 -41.88
CA VAL A 570 -13.04 11.31 -42.60
C VAL A 570 -11.95 11.03 -43.64
N LYS A 571 -10.91 10.26 -43.29
CA LYS A 571 -9.82 9.90 -44.21
C LYS A 571 -10.27 8.93 -45.31
N LEU A 572 -11.17 8.01 -44.98
CA LEU A 572 -11.77 7.07 -45.92
C LEU A 572 -12.60 7.80 -46.98
N LYS A 573 -13.44 8.77 -46.58
CA LYS A 573 -14.21 9.63 -47.50
C LYS A 573 -13.33 10.50 -48.38
N ALA A 574 -12.13 10.89 -47.91
CA ALA A 574 -11.15 11.64 -48.70
C ALA A 574 -10.35 10.77 -49.68
N LEU A 575 -10.51 9.43 -49.67
CA LEU A 575 -9.69 8.47 -50.42
C LEU A 575 -8.17 8.61 -50.13
N GLN A 576 -7.82 8.98 -48.90
CA GLN A 576 -6.45 9.24 -48.45
C GLN A 576 -5.98 8.25 -47.38
N LEU A 577 -6.64 7.09 -47.25
CA LEU A 577 -6.29 6.11 -46.23
C LEU A 577 -5.04 5.32 -46.64
N THR A 578 -4.01 5.41 -45.80
CA THR A 578 -2.72 4.70 -45.88
C THR A 578 -2.55 3.79 -44.66
N SER A 579 -1.62 2.83 -44.69
CA SER A 579 -1.38 1.98 -43.51
C SER A 579 -0.72 2.71 -42.32
N ASP A 580 -0.32 3.96 -42.53
CA ASP A 580 0.17 4.86 -41.49
C ASP A 580 -0.95 5.59 -40.74
N ASP A 581 -2.20 5.52 -41.22
CA ASP A 581 -3.35 6.14 -40.57
C ASP A 581 -3.93 5.30 -39.41
N TYR A 582 -3.62 4.00 -39.36
CA TYR A 582 -3.96 3.10 -38.26
C TYR A 582 -2.96 3.21 -37.09
N LYS A 583 -2.61 4.45 -36.72
CA LYS A 583 -1.65 4.77 -35.65
C LYS A 583 -2.33 5.58 -34.56
N CYS A 584 -2.01 5.29 -33.30
CA CYS A 584 -2.44 6.08 -32.15
C CYS A 584 -2.07 7.57 -32.37
N PRO A 585 -3.02 8.52 -32.26
CA PRO A 585 -2.76 9.95 -32.44
C PRO A 585 -1.59 10.49 -31.63
N GLU A 586 -1.43 10.07 -30.36
CA GLU A 586 -0.32 10.48 -29.50
C GLU A 586 0.98 9.73 -29.86
N CYS A 587 1.11 8.47 -29.44
CA CYS A 587 2.37 7.74 -29.46
C CYS A 587 2.72 7.06 -30.80
N LYS A 588 1.90 7.23 -31.84
CA LYS A 588 2.05 6.66 -33.19
C LYS A 588 2.12 5.12 -33.27
N PHE A 589 1.81 4.42 -32.19
CA PHE A 589 1.75 2.96 -32.16
C PHE A 589 0.67 2.42 -33.13
N LYS A 590 1.03 1.48 -34.01
CA LYS A 590 0.10 0.87 -34.97
C LYS A 590 -0.93 -0.02 -34.26
N PHE A 591 -2.20 0.06 -34.65
CA PHE A 591 -3.28 -0.82 -34.16
C PHE A 591 -3.99 -1.56 -35.30
N SER A 592 -4.55 -2.74 -35.00
CA SER A 592 -5.21 -3.61 -35.98
C SER A 592 -6.54 -3.01 -36.48
N VAL A 593 -6.87 -3.25 -37.76
CA VAL A 593 -8.18 -2.90 -38.34
C VAL A 593 -9.33 -3.63 -37.63
N GLU A 594 -9.04 -4.76 -36.97
CA GLU A 594 -10.01 -5.53 -36.17
C GLU A 594 -10.62 -4.75 -35.01
N VAL A 595 -9.99 -3.67 -34.56
CA VAL A 595 -10.58 -2.69 -33.62
C VAL A 595 -11.97 -2.22 -34.09
N PHE A 596 -12.19 -2.13 -35.41
CA PHE A 596 -13.43 -1.65 -36.00
C PHE A 596 -14.45 -2.76 -36.28
N LYS A 597 -14.17 -4.04 -35.99
CA LYS A 597 -14.97 -5.21 -36.41
C LYS A 597 -16.47 -5.15 -36.08
N ASN A 598 -16.85 -4.41 -35.03
CA ASN A 598 -18.23 -4.21 -34.58
C ASN A 598 -18.81 -2.83 -34.97
N THR A 599 -18.27 -2.17 -35.99
CA THR A 599 -18.68 -0.82 -36.44
C THR A 599 -19.12 -0.83 -37.90
N GLU A 600 -20.03 0.06 -38.26
CA GLU A 600 -20.61 0.13 -39.62
C GLU A 600 -19.54 0.34 -40.71
N ILE A 601 -18.48 1.09 -40.40
CA ILE A 601 -17.38 1.39 -41.34
C ILE A 601 -16.45 0.20 -41.64
N TYR A 602 -16.59 -0.94 -40.94
CA TYR A 602 -15.67 -2.07 -41.10
C TYR A 602 -15.70 -2.67 -42.51
N ASN A 603 -16.89 -2.78 -43.10
CA ASN A 603 -17.06 -3.30 -44.45
C ASN A 603 -16.45 -2.35 -45.49
N ASP A 604 -16.69 -1.04 -45.35
CA ASP A 604 -16.10 -0.01 -46.21
C ASP A 604 -14.56 -0.02 -46.15
N LEU A 605 -13.99 -0.25 -44.96
CA LEU A 605 -12.54 -0.38 -44.76
C LEU A 605 -11.98 -1.64 -45.42
N ILE A 606 -12.69 -2.77 -45.36
CA ILE A 606 -12.30 -4.00 -46.07
C ILE A 606 -12.37 -3.78 -47.58
N GLU A 607 -13.45 -3.20 -48.10
CA GLU A 607 -13.61 -2.94 -49.53
C GLU A 607 -12.53 -1.99 -50.05
N TYR A 608 -12.25 -0.89 -49.33
CA TYR A 608 -11.17 0.03 -49.66
C TYR A 608 -9.80 -0.66 -49.65
N SER A 609 -9.54 -1.50 -48.63
CA SER A 609 -8.25 -2.21 -48.48
C SER A 609 -8.05 -3.27 -49.56
N LEU A 610 -9.11 -3.99 -49.95
CA LEU A 610 -9.12 -4.88 -51.11
C LEU A 610 -8.83 -4.10 -52.39
N LYS A 611 -9.58 -3.01 -52.64
CA LYS A 611 -9.45 -2.17 -53.84
C LYS A 611 -8.04 -1.63 -54.05
N HIS A 612 -7.36 -1.23 -52.99
CA HIS A 612 -6.01 -0.65 -53.04
C HIS A 612 -4.86 -1.62 -52.72
N ASN A 613 -5.15 -2.92 -52.49
CA ASN A 613 -4.17 -3.95 -52.10
C ASN A 613 -3.44 -3.67 -50.76
N CYS A 614 -4.10 -3.06 -49.79
CA CYS A 614 -3.52 -2.57 -48.53
C CYS A 614 -3.73 -3.48 -47.31
N ILE A 615 -4.03 -4.77 -47.50
CA ILE A 615 -4.31 -5.70 -46.38
C ILE A 615 -2.99 -6.14 -45.72
N GLU A 616 -2.62 -5.47 -44.63
CA GLU A 616 -1.63 -5.97 -43.66
C GLU A 616 -2.25 -7.18 -42.93
N ASN A 617 -1.49 -8.28 -42.77
CA ASN A 617 -1.93 -9.59 -42.20
C ASN A 617 -2.73 -10.55 -43.11
N LEU A 618 -2.49 -10.56 -44.42
CA LEU A 618 -2.75 -11.79 -45.20
C LEU A 618 -1.91 -12.94 -44.64
N ASN A 619 -2.49 -14.13 -44.46
CA ASN A 619 -1.72 -15.30 -44.04
C ASN A 619 -0.61 -15.63 -45.07
N ASP A 620 0.43 -16.33 -44.62
CA ASP A 620 1.52 -16.75 -45.50
C ASP A 620 1.06 -17.67 -46.65
N ASP A 621 -0.14 -18.24 -46.53
CA ASP A 621 -0.84 -18.97 -47.56
C ASP A 621 -2.04 -18.23 -48.17
N GLU A 622 -2.15 -16.90 -48.11
CA GLU A 622 -3.24 -16.11 -48.73
C GLU A 622 -2.75 -15.05 -49.74
N MET A 623 -3.54 -14.80 -50.79
CA MET A 623 -3.26 -13.77 -51.80
C MET A 623 -4.53 -13.07 -52.29
N ILE A 624 -4.43 -11.76 -52.55
CA ILE A 624 -5.49 -10.99 -53.21
C ILE A 624 -5.42 -11.25 -54.72
N VAL A 625 -6.57 -11.44 -55.35
CA VAL A 625 -6.69 -11.71 -56.78
C VAL A 625 -7.79 -10.84 -57.39
N ASP A 626 -7.45 -10.23 -58.52
CA ASP A 626 -8.38 -9.48 -59.37
C ASP A 626 -9.30 -10.46 -60.10
N CYS A 627 -10.58 -10.14 -60.24
CA CYS A 627 -11.48 -10.95 -61.08
C CYS A 627 -11.10 -10.77 -62.56
N GLY A 628 -10.83 -11.89 -63.24
CA GLY A 628 -10.46 -11.89 -64.67
C GLY A 628 -11.63 -11.77 -65.65
N HIS A 629 -12.72 -11.10 -65.27
CA HIS A 629 -13.86 -10.83 -66.14
C HIS A 629 -13.93 -9.34 -66.44
N ASP A 630 -14.02 -8.97 -67.72
CA ASP A 630 -13.83 -7.59 -68.17
C ASP A 630 -14.80 -6.58 -67.52
N ASP A 631 -16.04 -6.99 -67.23
CA ASP A 631 -17.03 -6.14 -66.53
C ASP A 631 -16.94 -6.18 -64.98
N CYS A 632 -16.02 -6.96 -64.39
CA CYS A 632 -15.97 -7.20 -62.95
C CYS A 632 -14.66 -6.71 -62.31
N ASN A 633 -14.62 -5.45 -61.90
CA ASN A 633 -13.47 -4.85 -61.19
C ASN A 633 -13.33 -5.31 -59.72
N ASN A 634 -13.95 -6.42 -59.30
CA ASN A 634 -13.90 -6.88 -57.91
C ASN A 634 -12.61 -7.64 -57.60
N LYS A 635 -12.09 -7.46 -56.38
CA LYS A 635 -10.92 -8.16 -55.85
C LYS A 635 -11.32 -9.00 -54.63
N PHE A 636 -10.71 -10.16 -54.45
CA PHE A 636 -10.97 -11.01 -53.27
C PHE A 636 -9.76 -11.86 -52.89
N ILE A 637 -9.79 -12.41 -51.68
CA ILE A 637 -8.70 -13.22 -51.10
C ILE A 637 -8.92 -14.69 -51.45
N VAL A 638 -7.84 -15.39 -51.81
CA VAL A 638 -7.81 -16.86 -52.00
C VAL A 638 -6.57 -17.43 -51.33
N SER A 639 -6.56 -18.72 -50.98
CA SER A 639 -5.35 -19.36 -50.50
C SER A 639 -4.33 -19.55 -51.64
N LYS A 640 -3.06 -19.17 -51.43
CA LYS A 640 -1.90 -19.53 -52.26
C LYS A 640 -1.79 -21.04 -52.44
N ASN A 641 -2.25 -21.86 -51.49
CA ASN A 641 -2.26 -23.31 -51.67
C ASN A 641 -3.20 -23.75 -52.78
N ALA A 642 -4.33 -23.05 -52.99
CA ALA A 642 -5.25 -23.28 -54.10
C ALA A 642 -4.63 -22.97 -55.50
N SER A 643 -3.48 -22.28 -55.55
CA SER A 643 -2.72 -22.09 -56.79
C SER A 643 -1.76 -23.24 -57.12
N LYS A 644 -1.52 -24.14 -56.17
CA LYS A 644 -0.38 -25.08 -56.19
C LYS A 644 -0.70 -26.45 -56.79
N TYR A 645 -1.98 -26.84 -56.82
CA TYR A 645 -2.44 -28.16 -57.26
C TYR A 645 -3.38 -28.10 -58.47
N CYS A 646 -2.85 -27.64 -59.61
CA CYS A 646 -3.61 -27.56 -60.86
C CYS A 646 -4.07 -28.94 -61.44
N PHE A 647 -3.71 -30.05 -60.79
CA PHE A 647 -4.03 -31.41 -61.26
C PHE A 647 -5.40 -31.95 -60.79
N HIS A 648 -6.03 -31.35 -59.76
CA HIS A 648 -7.39 -31.68 -59.34
C HIS A 648 -8.16 -30.46 -58.82
N LEU A 649 -8.88 -29.77 -59.72
CA LEU A 649 -10.10 -29.00 -59.45
C LEU A 649 -10.07 -27.97 -58.29
N GLU A 650 -9.02 -27.16 -58.18
CA GLU A 650 -9.06 -25.93 -57.36
C GLU A 650 -9.18 -24.70 -58.27
N TYR A 651 -10.40 -24.15 -58.33
CA TYR A 651 -10.76 -22.96 -59.08
C TYR A 651 -11.39 -21.91 -58.17
N SER A 652 -11.06 -20.63 -58.38
CA SER A 652 -11.67 -19.53 -57.63
C SER A 652 -12.93 -19.04 -58.34
N ARG A 653 -14.07 -19.12 -57.67
CA ARG A 653 -15.31 -18.46 -58.09
C ARG A 653 -15.33 -17.03 -57.54
N CYS A 654 -15.49 -16.02 -58.39
CA CYS A 654 -15.68 -14.64 -57.92
C CYS A 654 -16.96 -14.54 -57.09
N PRO A 655 -16.94 -13.94 -55.88
CA PRO A 655 -18.15 -13.82 -55.06
C PRO A 655 -19.21 -12.90 -55.68
N VAL A 656 -18.82 -11.96 -56.55
CA VAL A 656 -19.72 -10.98 -57.18
C VAL A 656 -20.26 -11.50 -58.52
N CYS A 657 -19.42 -11.66 -59.55
CA CYS A 657 -19.90 -12.08 -60.88
C CYS A 657 -20.14 -13.60 -61.02
N LYS A 658 -19.80 -14.40 -59.99
CA LYS A 658 -19.95 -15.88 -59.94
C LYS A 658 -19.21 -16.67 -61.02
N GLN A 659 -18.44 -16.02 -61.89
CA GLN A 659 -17.59 -16.70 -62.86
C GLN A 659 -16.42 -17.42 -62.19
N ILE A 660 -15.95 -18.47 -62.88
CA ILE A 660 -14.88 -19.35 -62.46
C ILE A 660 -13.67 -19.07 -63.36
N TYR A 661 -12.51 -18.83 -62.77
CA TYR A 661 -11.28 -18.55 -63.50
C TYR A 661 -10.08 -19.25 -62.88
N CYS A 662 -9.03 -19.45 -63.69
CA CYS A 662 -7.81 -20.08 -63.22
C CYS A 662 -6.89 -19.06 -62.55
N LEU A 663 -6.50 -19.33 -61.29
CA LEU A 663 -5.59 -18.49 -60.52
C LEU A 663 -4.21 -18.28 -61.17
N ASN A 664 -3.78 -19.23 -62.02
CA ASN A 664 -2.45 -19.24 -62.62
C ASN A 664 -2.37 -18.43 -63.93
N CYS A 665 -3.38 -18.51 -64.80
CA CYS A 665 -3.41 -17.80 -66.08
C CYS A 665 -4.36 -16.58 -66.12
N ARG A 666 -5.14 -16.35 -65.05
CA ARG A 666 -6.13 -15.25 -64.90
C ARG A 666 -7.22 -15.19 -65.98
N LYS A 667 -7.40 -16.24 -66.79
CA LYS A 667 -8.46 -16.34 -67.79
C LYS A 667 -9.68 -17.10 -67.24
N PRO A 668 -10.89 -16.85 -67.78
CA PRO A 668 -12.06 -17.69 -67.56
C PRO A 668 -11.72 -19.18 -67.76
N TYR A 669 -12.34 -20.05 -66.96
CA TYR A 669 -12.04 -21.48 -67.00
C TYR A 669 -12.65 -22.16 -68.24
N GLU A 670 -11.93 -22.10 -69.35
CA GLU A 670 -12.12 -22.99 -70.48
C GLU A 670 -11.38 -24.31 -70.22
N SER A 671 -12.06 -25.44 -70.45
CA SER A 671 -11.75 -26.77 -69.90
C SER A 671 -10.45 -27.44 -70.39
N LYS A 672 -9.55 -26.71 -71.06
CA LYS A 672 -8.31 -27.22 -71.66
C LYS A 672 -7.05 -26.37 -71.41
N CYS A 673 -7.13 -25.26 -70.66
CA CYS A 673 -6.13 -24.18 -70.75
C CYS A 673 -4.86 -24.29 -69.85
N CYS A 674 -4.64 -25.38 -69.10
CA CYS A 674 -3.48 -25.48 -68.18
C CYS A 674 -2.74 -26.83 -68.23
N GLN A 675 -2.04 -27.11 -69.33
CA GLN A 675 -1.01 -28.16 -69.36
C GLN A 675 0.42 -27.59 -69.27
N GLN A 676 1.05 -27.92 -68.15
CA GLN A 676 2.49 -28.13 -67.95
C GLN A 676 3.49 -26.95 -68.06
N ALA A 677 4.08 -26.62 -66.90
CA ALA A 677 5.49 -26.22 -66.80
C ALA A 677 6.04 -26.55 -65.38
N ILE A 678 6.80 -27.64 -65.24
CA ILE A 678 7.47 -27.96 -63.97
C ILE A 678 8.74 -27.11 -63.86
N THR A 679 8.79 -26.20 -62.88
CA THR A 679 9.94 -25.30 -62.67
C THR A 679 10.86 -25.79 -61.55
N GLY A 680 12.12 -26.07 -61.86
CA GLY A 680 13.19 -26.25 -60.87
C GLY A 680 13.89 -24.92 -60.56
N LYS A 681 14.57 -24.79 -59.42
CA LYS A 681 15.51 -23.67 -59.17
C LYS A 681 16.95 -24.17 -59.38
N CYS A 682 17.79 -23.39 -60.07
CA CYS A 682 19.20 -23.72 -60.21
C CYS A 682 19.89 -23.75 -58.83
N PRO A 683 20.63 -24.80 -58.45
CA PRO A 683 21.28 -24.88 -57.15
C PRO A 683 22.33 -23.78 -56.94
N ARG A 684 22.99 -23.30 -58.01
CA ARG A 684 24.04 -22.26 -57.96
C ARG A 684 23.48 -20.84 -57.87
N CYS A 685 22.61 -20.42 -58.81
CA CYS A 685 22.12 -19.05 -58.89
C CYS A 685 20.66 -18.83 -58.42
N LYS A 686 19.97 -19.90 -57.97
CA LYS A 686 18.58 -19.92 -57.46
C LYS A 686 17.48 -19.45 -58.44
N ILE A 687 17.82 -18.97 -59.63
CA ILE A 687 16.89 -18.62 -60.71
C ILE A 687 16.09 -19.87 -61.15
N LYS A 688 14.81 -19.67 -61.47
CA LYS A 688 13.94 -20.72 -62.02
C LYS A 688 14.43 -21.16 -63.40
N VAL A 689 14.46 -22.47 -63.62
CA VAL A 689 14.78 -23.11 -64.90
C VAL A 689 13.57 -23.97 -65.28
N PHE A 690 13.07 -23.79 -66.50
CA PHE A 690 11.95 -24.55 -67.04
C PHE A 690 12.45 -25.88 -67.59
N LYS A 691 11.65 -26.94 -67.43
CA LYS A 691 11.94 -28.27 -67.97
C LYS A 691 11.33 -28.38 -69.38
N GLU A 692 12.16 -28.16 -70.40
CA GLU A 692 11.82 -28.29 -71.81
C GLU A 692 11.77 -29.78 -72.21
N GLU A 693 10.65 -30.44 -71.87
CA GLU A 693 10.33 -31.84 -72.18
C GLU A 693 11.18 -32.92 -71.49
N GLY A 694 10.54 -33.75 -70.64
CA GLY A 694 10.99 -35.09 -70.23
C GLY A 694 12.28 -35.22 -69.39
N CYS A 695 13.38 -34.62 -69.80
CA CYS A 695 14.74 -34.82 -69.31
C CYS A 695 14.94 -34.21 -67.91
N ASN A 696 15.45 -35.02 -66.97
CA ASN A 696 15.76 -34.58 -65.61
C ASN A 696 17.16 -33.95 -65.48
N PHE A 697 17.90 -33.77 -66.58
CA PHE A 697 19.20 -33.13 -66.62
C PHE A 697 19.06 -31.69 -67.13
N LEU A 698 18.96 -30.73 -66.21
CA LEU A 698 18.64 -29.34 -66.51
C LEU A 698 19.90 -28.49 -66.69
N LYS A 699 19.91 -27.60 -67.69
CA LYS A 699 20.98 -26.63 -67.96
C LYS A 699 20.54 -25.23 -67.57
N CYS A 700 21.27 -24.55 -66.69
CA CYS A 700 20.91 -23.18 -66.28
C CYS A 700 21.42 -22.15 -67.29
N GLN A 701 20.50 -21.57 -68.08
CA GLN A 701 20.78 -20.51 -69.05
C GLN A 701 20.85 -19.08 -68.45
N SER A 702 20.80 -18.92 -67.12
CA SER A 702 20.80 -17.58 -66.51
C SER A 702 22.07 -16.78 -66.82
N GLN A 703 21.97 -15.45 -66.85
CA GLN A 703 23.13 -14.56 -67.09
C GLN A 703 24.31 -14.81 -66.12
N TYR A 704 24.02 -15.27 -64.89
CA TYR A 704 25.02 -15.65 -63.89
C TYR A 704 25.71 -16.99 -64.15
N CYS A 705 24.99 -17.97 -64.74
CA CYS A 705 25.52 -19.30 -65.02
C CYS A 705 26.01 -19.48 -66.46
N LYS A 706 25.59 -18.63 -67.40
CA LYS A 706 25.98 -18.60 -68.83
C LYS A 706 25.93 -19.99 -69.49
N GLY A 707 24.96 -20.83 -69.11
CA GLY A 707 24.83 -22.20 -69.62
C GLY A 707 25.88 -23.21 -69.11
N GLN A 708 26.76 -22.84 -68.18
CA GLN A 708 27.85 -23.71 -67.70
C GLN A 708 27.44 -24.66 -66.56
N VAL A 709 26.26 -24.47 -65.96
CA VAL A 709 25.79 -25.30 -64.83
C VAL A 709 24.72 -26.26 -65.31
N TYR A 710 25.03 -27.55 -65.24
CA TYR A 710 24.06 -28.63 -65.35
C TYR A 710 23.69 -29.12 -63.95
N PHE A 711 22.47 -29.59 -63.75
CA PHE A 711 22.01 -30.13 -62.47
C PHE A 711 20.83 -31.09 -62.64
N CYS A 712 20.67 -32.01 -61.68
CA CYS A 712 19.53 -32.91 -61.66
C CYS A 712 18.26 -32.17 -61.22
N GLY A 713 17.20 -32.21 -62.02
CA GLY A 713 15.88 -31.64 -61.69
C GLY A 713 15.13 -32.35 -60.57
N ILE A 714 15.60 -33.54 -60.14
CA ILE A 714 15.00 -34.32 -59.04
C ILE A 714 15.71 -34.05 -57.72
N CYS A 715 17.04 -34.22 -57.65
CA CYS A 715 17.81 -34.11 -56.40
C CYS A 715 18.61 -32.79 -56.28
N PHE A 716 18.54 -31.90 -57.27
CA PHE A 716 19.23 -30.60 -57.32
C PHE A 716 20.76 -30.64 -57.19
N LEU A 717 21.40 -31.81 -57.31
CA LEU A 717 22.86 -31.91 -57.39
C LEU A 717 23.37 -31.22 -58.66
N ILE A 718 24.45 -30.45 -58.55
CA ILE A 718 25.20 -29.97 -59.71
C ILE A 718 25.88 -31.16 -60.37
N LEU A 719 25.75 -31.27 -61.68
CA LEU A 719 26.26 -32.35 -62.49
C LEU A 719 27.25 -31.80 -63.53
N LYS A 720 28.19 -32.64 -63.96
CA LYS A 720 29.00 -32.36 -65.14
C LYS A 720 28.28 -32.77 -66.41
N LYS A 721 28.81 -32.38 -67.58
CA LYS A 721 28.25 -32.79 -68.87
C LYS A 721 28.36 -34.31 -69.10
N GLU A 722 29.40 -34.95 -68.54
CA GLU A 722 29.55 -36.42 -68.54
C GLU A 722 28.38 -37.14 -67.85
N ASP A 723 27.79 -36.54 -66.81
CA ASP A 723 26.82 -37.19 -65.92
C ASP A 723 25.39 -37.28 -66.51
N HIS A 724 25.20 -36.80 -67.74
CA HIS A 724 23.89 -36.71 -68.40
C HIS A 724 23.12 -38.04 -68.38
N TYR A 725 23.82 -39.16 -68.54
CA TYR A 725 23.24 -40.49 -68.52
C TYR A 725 23.55 -41.23 -67.19
N SER A 726 24.80 -41.22 -66.73
CA SER A 726 25.27 -42.04 -65.60
C SER A 726 24.60 -41.73 -64.25
N HIS A 727 24.10 -40.51 -64.05
CA HIS A 727 23.42 -40.10 -62.81
C HIS A 727 22.03 -40.76 -62.63
N PHE A 728 21.44 -41.27 -63.70
CA PHE A 728 20.06 -41.76 -63.72
C PHE A 728 19.97 -43.28 -63.83
N ILE A 729 18.86 -43.85 -63.35
CA ILE A 729 18.60 -45.28 -63.43
C ILE A 729 18.57 -45.71 -64.91
N ASP A 730 19.15 -46.87 -65.21
CA ASP A 730 19.33 -47.44 -66.56
C ASP A 730 20.11 -46.55 -67.55
N ASN A 731 20.92 -45.62 -67.02
CA ASN A 731 21.62 -44.60 -67.79
C ASN A 731 20.66 -43.70 -68.60
N ASN A 732 19.43 -43.46 -68.11
CA ASN A 732 18.40 -42.75 -68.87
C ASN A 732 17.92 -41.48 -68.12
N PRO A 733 18.18 -40.25 -68.63
CA PRO A 733 17.81 -39.00 -67.95
C PRO A 733 16.29 -38.74 -67.85
N TYR A 734 15.46 -39.53 -68.51
CA TYR A 734 14.00 -39.49 -68.34
C TYR A 734 13.54 -40.22 -67.06
N ASN A 735 14.39 -41.11 -66.52
CA ASN A 735 14.14 -41.89 -65.30
C ASN A 735 14.58 -41.15 -64.02
N ALA A 736 14.33 -41.77 -62.86
CA ALA A 736 14.75 -41.25 -61.56
C ALA A 736 16.29 -41.24 -61.37
N CYS A 737 16.79 -40.36 -60.50
CA CYS A 737 18.22 -40.29 -60.18
C CYS A 737 18.66 -41.38 -59.19
N ARG A 738 19.89 -41.89 -59.32
CA ARG A 738 20.44 -42.99 -58.48
C ARG A 738 20.64 -42.62 -57.00
N ILE A 739 20.66 -41.33 -56.66
CA ILE A 739 20.97 -40.82 -55.30
C ILE A 739 19.73 -40.82 -54.38
N GLY A 740 18.58 -41.34 -54.84
CA GLY A 740 17.31 -41.30 -54.12
C GLY A 740 17.19 -42.23 -52.90
N LYS A 741 17.95 -41.98 -51.81
CA LYS A 741 17.66 -42.41 -50.42
C LYS A 741 18.69 -41.82 -49.41
N ILE A 742 18.53 -40.55 -49.02
CA ILE A 742 19.18 -39.99 -47.82
C ILE A 742 18.09 -39.41 -46.91
N LYS A 743 17.89 -40.01 -45.73
CA LYS A 743 17.02 -39.49 -44.67
C LYS A 743 17.73 -38.36 -43.90
N PRO A 744 17.01 -37.41 -43.27
CA PRO A 744 17.61 -36.32 -42.50
C PRO A 744 18.56 -36.84 -41.41
N ASN A 745 19.66 -36.10 -41.23
CA ASN A 745 20.86 -36.56 -40.55
C ASN A 745 20.68 -36.50 -39.02
N LYS A 746 20.78 -37.64 -38.32
CA LYS A 746 20.77 -37.67 -36.85
C LYS A 746 22.10 -37.14 -36.32
N GLN A 747 22.14 -35.88 -35.88
CA GLN A 747 23.32 -35.30 -35.24
C GLN A 747 23.62 -36.01 -33.91
N LYS A 748 24.91 -36.24 -33.64
CA LYS A 748 25.41 -36.86 -32.41
C LYS A 748 25.60 -35.78 -31.33
N CYS A 749 25.42 -36.13 -30.06
CA CYS A 749 25.76 -35.22 -28.96
C CYS A 749 27.26 -34.84 -29.00
N PRO A 750 27.64 -33.55 -29.00
CA PRO A 750 29.06 -33.15 -29.09
C PRO A 750 29.93 -33.68 -27.95
N GLY A 751 29.38 -33.79 -26.73
CA GLY A 751 30.16 -34.17 -25.54
C GLY A 751 30.39 -35.66 -25.33
N CYS A 752 29.55 -36.54 -25.90
CA CYS A 752 29.66 -37.99 -25.68
C CYS A 752 29.34 -38.85 -26.93
N LEU A 753 29.05 -38.22 -28.06
CA LEU A 753 28.74 -38.85 -29.36
C LEU A 753 27.53 -39.81 -29.36
N THR A 754 26.73 -39.86 -28.28
CA THR A 754 25.53 -40.70 -28.22
C THR A 754 24.49 -40.27 -29.26
N LEU A 755 23.84 -41.28 -29.85
CA LEU A 755 22.67 -41.15 -30.73
C LEU A 755 21.37 -41.49 -30.01
N ASN A 756 21.41 -41.79 -28.71
CA ASN A 756 20.24 -42.19 -27.94
C ASN A 756 19.40 -40.95 -27.56
N PRO A 757 18.17 -40.80 -28.08
CA PRO A 757 17.32 -39.64 -27.79
C PRO A 757 16.86 -39.57 -26.31
N LEU A 758 16.92 -40.67 -25.57
CA LEU A 758 16.68 -40.67 -24.12
C LEU A 758 17.82 -39.99 -23.33
N GLN A 759 18.99 -39.80 -23.95
CA GLN A 759 20.19 -39.24 -23.32
C GLN A 759 20.62 -37.88 -23.87
N CYS A 760 20.14 -37.44 -25.04
CA CYS A 760 20.33 -36.09 -25.58
C CYS A 760 18.98 -35.58 -26.09
N GLN A 761 18.44 -34.56 -25.43
CA GLN A 761 17.23 -33.86 -25.85
C GLN A 761 17.65 -32.62 -26.63
N ILE A 762 17.28 -32.55 -27.92
CA ILE A 762 17.52 -31.38 -28.77
C ILE A 762 16.42 -30.36 -28.50
N ILE A 763 16.82 -29.10 -28.29
CA ILE A 763 15.92 -27.95 -28.15
C ILE A 763 15.96 -27.20 -29.48
N GLU A 764 15.04 -27.53 -30.38
CA GLU A 764 15.07 -27.12 -31.79
C GLU A 764 15.14 -25.58 -31.95
N ASN A 765 14.36 -24.84 -31.15
CA ASN A 765 14.29 -23.37 -31.21
C ASN A 765 15.59 -22.65 -30.75
N LEU A 766 16.53 -23.34 -30.10
CA LEU A 766 17.77 -22.75 -29.59
C LEU A 766 19.04 -23.37 -30.18
N ASN A 767 18.91 -24.40 -31.02
CA ASN A 767 20.03 -25.14 -31.61
C ASN A 767 21.02 -25.71 -30.54
N GLN A 768 20.46 -26.24 -29.45
CA GLN A 768 21.17 -26.79 -28.29
C GLN A 768 20.78 -28.26 -28.02
N CYS A 769 21.70 -29.07 -27.48
CA CYS A 769 21.39 -30.39 -26.89
C CYS A 769 21.65 -30.36 -25.38
N TYR A 770 20.67 -30.82 -24.60
CA TYR A 770 20.84 -31.15 -23.19
C TYR A 770 21.15 -32.63 -23.02
N CYS A 771 22.33 -32.98 -22.51
CA CYS A 771 22.78 -34.37 -22.45
C CYS A 771 22.90 -34.94 -21.03
N LYS A 772 22.06 -35.94 -20.73
CA LYS A 772 22.00 -36.68 -19.46
C LYS A 772 22.94 -37.89 -19.36
N SER A 773 23.85 -38.09 -20.32
CA SER A 773 24.79 -39.22 -20.25
C SER A 773 25.79 -39.06 -19.09
N ASN A 774 26.25 -40.17 -18.51
CA ASN A 774 27.25 -40.18 -17.43
C ASN A 774 28.56 -39.45 -17.82
N VAL A 775 28.90 -39.45 -19.12
CA VAL A 775 30.05 -38.72 -19.68
C VAL A 775 29.79 -37.21 -19.69
N CYS A 776 28.57 -36.78 -20.05
CA CYS A 776 28.22 -35.36 -20.10
C CYS A 776 27.81 -34.74 -18.77
N LYS A 777 27.47 -35.52 -17.74
CA LYS A 777 27.06 -35.01 -16.41
C LYS A 777 26.03 -33.86 -16.49
N GLU A 778 24.92 -34.11 -17.19
CA GLU A 778 23.81 -33.14 -17.36
C GLU A 778 24.22 -31.78 -17.97
N SER A 779 25.15 -31.80 -18.92
CA SER A 779 25.65 -30.58 -19.57
C SER A 779 24.82 -30.20 -20.81
N LEU A 780 24.68 -28.89 -21.01
CA LEU A 780 24.10 -28.27 -22.20
C LEU A 780 25.22 -27.98 -23.22
N TYR A 781 24.99 -28.27 -24.51
CA TYR A 781 25.93 -28.02 -25.60
C TYR A 781 25.26 -27.27 -26.75
N CYS A 782 25.98 -26.34 -27.38
CA CYS A 782 25.55 -25.74 -28.65
C CYS A 782 25.84 -26.70 -29.81
N LEU A 783 24.84 -26.96 -30.67
CA LEU A 783 25.00 -27.84 -31.85
C LEU A 783 25.84 -27.20 -32.96
N SER A 784 25.87 -25.86 -33.04
CA SER A 784 26.66 -25.13 -34.05
C SER A 784 28.16 -25.14 -33.76
N CYS A 785 28.58 -24.96 -32.50
CA CYS A 785 29.99 -24.78 -32.13
C CYS A 785 30.57 -25.91 -31.25
N SER A 786 29.77 -26.92 -30.89
CA SER A 786 30.15 -28.07 -30.05
C SER A 786 30.64 -27.76 -28.63
N LYS A 787 30.58 -26.50 -28.17
CA LYS A 787 31.00 -26.09 -26.82
C LYS A 787 29.92 -26.31 -25.77
N LYS A 788 30.36 -26.62 -24.55
CA LYS A 788 29.52 -26.73 -23.34
C LYS A 788 29.14 -25.33 -22.84
N ILE A 789 27.85 -25.13 -22.57
CA ILE A 789 27.27 -23.88 -22.05
C ILE A 789 27.16 -23.98 -20.52
N GLN A 790 27.49 -22.91 -19.79
CA GLN A 790 27.30 -22.87 -18.34
C GLN A 790 25.83 -22.59 -17.99
N LYS A 791 25.34 -23.16 -16.88
CA LYS A 791 23.91 -23.16 -16.52
C LYS A 791 23.32 -21.75 -16.30
N ASN A 792 24.18 -20.76 -16.05
CA ASN A 792 23.81 -19.36 -15.80
C ASN A 792 23.85 -18.49 -17.08
N GLU A 793 24.28 -19.03 -18.23
CA GLU A 793 24.43 -18.31 -19.51
C GLU A 793 23.45 -18.82 -20.60
N ALA A 794 22.40 -19.53 -20.20
CA ALA A 794 21.57 -20.35 -21.10
C ALA A 794 20.89 -19.61 -22.27
N HIS A 795 20.77 -18.28 -22.21
CA HIS A 795 20.05 -17.49 -23.22
C HIS A 795 20.88 -17.10 -24.45
N GLU A 796 22.21 -16.95 -24.36
CA GLU A 796 23.03 -16.55 -25.52
C GLU A 796 24.42 -17.19 -25.54
N CYS A 797 24.70 -18.02 -26.54
CA CYS A 797 26.07 -18.44 -26.83
C CYS A 797 26.82 -17.30 -27.55
N LYS A 798 27.46 -16.40 -26.78
CA LYS A 798 28.16 -15.19 -27.26
C LYS A 798 29.18 -15.38 -28.40
N GLN A 799 29.61 -16.61 -28.68
CA GLN A 799 30.49 -16.94 -29.81
C GLN A 799 29.76 -17.28 -31.12
N CYS A 800 28.44 -17.50 -31.09
CA CYS A 800 27.64 -17.75 -32.29
C CYS A 800 26.87 -16.52 -32.78
N SER A 801 26.81 -15.43 -32.00
CA SER A 801 26.17 -14.16 -32.37
C SER A 801 27.13 -13.15 -33.03
N ILE A 802 28.34 -13.59 -33.42
CA ILE A 802 29.39 -12.78 -34.08
C ILE A 802 29.77 -13.39 -35.45
N MET A 803 28.96 -14.31 -35.98
CA MET A 803 29.01 -14.86 -37.34
C MET A 803 27.65 -14.75 -38.01
#